data_AF-A0A845Z2M2-F1
#
_entry.id   AF-A0A845Z2M2-F1
#
_cell.length_a   1.000
_cell.length_b   1.000
_cell.length_c   1.000
_cell.angle_alpha   90.00
_cell.angle_beta   90.00
_cell.angle_gamma   90.00
#
_symmetry.space_group_name_H-M   'P 1'
#
loop_
_entity.id
_entity.type
_entity.pdbx_description
1 polymer ?
#
loop_
_entity_poly.entity_id
_entity_poly.type
_entity_poly.pdbx_seq_one_letter_code
_entity_poly.pdbx_strand_id
1 'polypeptide(L)'
;MSKNRKKCKLSICAIMKNEGEYLVEWLEFHNLVGVERFYLYNNNSTDNTVDILDIYTDRGKVIWHDWPLQVDQQSKAYIHCLENYTTETEWIAFIDLDEFLFPTEKDNLQEILEEFVGYPGIGVNWLNFGPSGHEKQPEGLQIENYTRRSKASFPGNKHIKSIVRPEKAIAPLNPHQFSYIDGLLAVTENYQQINGFETEIHSVEKLRINHYTTRSKEESRKKMMRGTIYNNKQKQKWSFYEARHKMFNVEEDLTIQRFLPEIKNKIAINQEEIVTPNTTIIKILNIKDLEPVPESLWGFHINKPVKREKINTYSIEIAGWVLGKNSPVETVRLINQGKVIRKVAVNKNAPEARKIYPENLLAKHCGFSTIVGLAGLPLKSEIIVEAILKNNTQVSIAIIEFQRLTPITSSYQPTLQPLALTCLGRSGTTWLMRLLSEHPNIIVSGDYPYEILAAQYWIHLFKVISEPANPLESTPRLHYFANKLNWIGHHPFYEFSNNYDSFSWFGVDYTKQVATFCQESIDKYYQNIAEIQGKTVSLPSEKITYFAEKYHANFPHILQSSSELYSNFREIILVRDFRDVVCSMLAFNAKRSKDGFGLKKHKKPEDFVYEFGNNSVKPLLERWREYSEKVHLIRYEDLIRFPVETLSSTFEYLELENSPEIINKILEKVSQDTTQLERHQTSSNPEASIGRWQQELSPELKAVCNYVFAEVLEEFSYTEKRNIQATGIPTTQPETPQKKTELILSREKGENIKCLATLGKIDKILIDNQFFQITGWVFFLNSMPVTGFKVSVDNTQIDNINIEQIFGLPSPGVKKNHPRIQGAAKARFKLRIPLNQDQIEKYKNCLVILTPKTNEIEGNVLVEVLNPNFKVFPGDDINTSEKILHQATYTGLKWLGYLIQRIGLKPMDSILDIGCGESKVYYGLTYYLTPKARYEGIDFSNKVINWAQQEITSRKPNFNFQCQDIYHPIYNSKGTMPMKKFVFPYAEASFDVVCISNLFTHLSSIDVRHNLYQIQRVLKVGGKCLFACFLINYESQKLIADGKSSQHLVNEIEGGLCLDPKLPEKTVGFQESLLVDWIEEIGLTIVGKYYGSWCGRKSFTYQDLLIVEKKTELKSKLSNYQIILEKYKSKLEKNQVKIDASKSQINQS
;
A
#
# COMPACT_ATOMS: atom_id res chain seq x y z
N MET A 1 1.83 -28.09 8.10
CA MET A 1 1.54 -29.29 7.27
C MET A 1 2.88 -29.90 6.87
N SER A 2 3.32 -30.99 7.50
CA SER A 2 4.46 -31.78 7.01
C SER A 2 3.97 -32.62 5.83
N LYS A 3 4.56 -32.40 4.65
CA LYS A 3 4.38 -33.31 3.50
C LYS A 3 5.24 -34.55 3.78
N ASN A 4 4.70 -35.75 3.56
CA ASN A 4 5.42 -37.04 3.59
C ASN A 4 6.68 -36.99 2.69
N ARG A 5 7.83 -36.60 3.23
CA ARG A 5 9.13 -36.66 2.53
C ARG A 5 9.89 -37.89 2.98
N LYS A 6 10.61 -38.52 2.05
CA LYS A 6 11.47 -39.68 2.34
C LYS A 6 12.61 -39.23 3.28
N LYS A 7 12.81 -39.99 4.36
CA LYS A 7 13.90 -39.80 5.33
C LYS A 7 15.25 -40.03 4.63
N CYS A 8 16.19 -39.11 4.83
CA CYS A 8 17.55 -39.14 4.27
C CYS A 8 18.57 -39.65 5.29
N LYS A 9 19.65 -40.30 4.84
CA LYS A 9 20.69 -40.81 5.76
C LYS A 9 21.60 -39.68 6.25
N LEU A 10 22.03 -38.78 5.36
CA LEU A 10 22.89 -37.65 5.71
C LEU A 10 22.38 -36.34 5.10
N SER A 11 22.34 -35.30 5.92
CA SER A 11 22.04 -33.93 5.51
C SER A 11 23.06 -32.94 6.07
N ILE A 12 23.13 -31.75 5.47
CA ILE A 12 23.92 -30.62 5.99
C ILE A 12 23.01 -29.47 6.38
N CYS A 13 23.30 -28.83 7.52
CA CYS A 13 22.73 -27.56 7.93
C CYS A 13 23.80 -26.46 7.90
N ALA A 14 23.53 -25.36 7.18
CA ALA A 14 24.45 -24.22 7.10
C ALA A 14 23.72 -22.87 7.00
N ILE A 15 24.37 -21.82 7.49
CA ILE A 15 23.92 -20.42 7.34
C ILE A 15 24.86 -19.71 6.37
N MET A 16 24.32 -18.87 5.49
CA MET A 16 25.09 -18.21 4.43
C MET A 16 24.75 -16.74 4.27
N LYS A 17 25.72 -15.99 3.74
CA LYS A 17 25.55 -14.61 3.29
C LYS A 17 26.57 -14.30 2.19
N ASN A 18 26.08 -14.06 0.97
CA ASN A 18 26.90 -13.75 -0.20
C ASN A 18 27.97 -14.81 -0.51
N GLU A 19 27.57 -16.04 -0.78
CA GLU A 19 28.47 -17.15 -1.12
C GLU A 19 28.15 -17.77 -2.50
N GLY A 20 27.40 -17.05 -3.35
CA GLY A 20 26.90 -17.58 -4.63
C GLY A 20 28.01 -18.07 -5.56
N GLU A 21 29.18 -17.46 -5.49
CA GLU A 21 30.38 -17.81 -6.25
C GLU A 21 30.90 -19.23 -5.99
N TYR A 22 30.78 -19.74 -4.76
CA TYR A 22 31.28 -21.06 -4.36
C TYR A 22 30.17 -22.08 -4.10
N LEU A 23 28.92 -21.62 -4.10
CA LEU A 23 27.78 -22.43 -3.68
C LEU A 23 27.55 -23.66 -4.57
N VAL A 24 27.71 -23.53 -5.88
CA VAL A 24 27.51 -24.65 -6.82
C VAL A 24 28.53 -25.75 -6.59
N GLU A 25 29.82 -25.41 -6.47
CA GLU A 25 30.88 -26.37 -6.16
C GLU A 25 30.61 -27.05 -4.82
N TRP A 26 30.29 -26.26 -3.79
CA TRP A 26 30.05 -26.77 -2.46
C TRP A 26 28.85 -27.74 -2.40
N LEU A 27 27.74 -27.43 -3.09
CA LEU A 27 26.57 -28.30 -3.16
C LEU A 27 26.85 -29.60 -3.91
N GLU A 28 27.49 -29.52 -5.08
CA GLU A 28 27.78 -30.70 -5.90
C GLU A 28 28.87 -31.58 -5.28
N PHE A 29 29.87 -30.99 -4.63
CA PHE A 29 30.88 -31.73 -3.87
C PHE A 29 30.23 -32.56 -2.76
N HIS A 30 29.44 -31.91 -1.90
CA HIS A 30 28.81 -32.61 -0.78
C HIS A 30 27.79 -33.64 -1.26
N ASN A 31 27.09 -33.37 -2.37
CA ASN A 31 26.22 -34.36 -3.00
C ASN A 31 27.00 -35.57 -3.53
N LEU A 32 28.20 -35.35 -4.08
CA LEU A 32 29.08 -36.40 -4.57
C LEU A 32 29.54 -37.32 -3.43
N VAL A 33 29.94 -36.76 -2.29
CA VAL A 33 30.43 -37.53 -1.14
C VAL A 33 29.32 -38.08 -0.22
N GLY A 34 28.07 -38.11 -0.69
CA GLY A 34 26.96 -38.82 -0.03
C GLY A 34 25.99 -37.95 0.75
N VAL A 35 25.97 -36.63 0.61
CA VAL A 35 24.94 -35.77 1.22
C VAL A 35 23.69 -35.74 0.33
N GLU A 36 22.53 -36.04 0.94
CA GLU A 36 21.27 -36.17 0.21
C GLU A 36 20.39 -34.92 0.29
N ARG A 37 20.57 -34.10 1.34
CA ARG A 37 19.73 -32.92 1.58
C ARG A 37 20.49 -31.79 2.26
N PHE A 38 20.13 -30.56 1.90
CA PHE A 38 20.72 -29.34 2.46
C PHE A 38 19.64 -28.47 3.10
N TYR A 39 19.84 -28.09 4.36
CA TYR A 39 19.03 -27.14 5.11
C TYR A 39 19.79 -25.83 5.25
N LEU A 40 19.38 -24.83 4.47
CA LEU A 40 20.19 -23.66 4.19
C LEU A 40 19.51 -22.38 4.69
N TYR A 41 20.22 -21.54 5.43
CA TYR A 41 19.65 -20.32 6.03
C TYR A 41 20.27 -19.08 5.38
N ASN A 42 19.48 -18.34 4.59
CA ASN A 42 19.92 -17.15 3.88
C ASN A 42 19.84 -15.90 4.77
N ASN A 43 20.99 -15.34 5.14
CA ASN A 43 21.07 -14.11 5.93
C ASN A 43 21.21 -12.87 5.03
N ASN A 44 20.14 -12.55 4.31
CA ASN A 44 20.08 -11.37 3.42
C ASN A 44 21.22 -11.30 2.41
N SER A 45 21.43 -12.38 1.65
CA SER A 45 22.38 -12.34 0.54
C SER A 45 21.94 -11.33 -0.54
N THR A 46 22.90 -10.65 -1.14
CA THR A 46 22.74 -9.59 -2.15
C THR A 46 23.39 -9.94 -3.49
N ASP A 47 24.06 -11.08 -3.58
CA ASP A 47 24.61 -11.66 -4.82
C ASP A 47 23.63 -12.68 -5.43
N ASN A 48 24.10 -13.47 -6.41
CA ASN A 48 23.31 -14.50 -7.09
C ASN A 48 23.04 -15.77 -6.23
N THR A 49 23.34 -15.76 -4.92
CA THR A 49 23.10 -16.89 -4.01
C THR A 49 21.66 -17.41 -4.11
N VAL A 50 20.68 -16.51 -4.05
CA VAL A 50 19.24 -16.90 -4.06
C VAL A 50 18.84 -17.54 -5.38
N ASP A 51 19.35 -17.04 -6.50
CA ASP A 51 19.04 -17.60 -7.83
C ASP A 51 19.56 -19.04 -7.95
N ILE A 52 20.75 -19.33 -7.40
CA ILE A 52 21.30 -20.68 -7.34
C ILE A 52 20.47 -21.56 -6.41
N LEU A 53 20.11 -21.09 -5.21
CA LEU A 53 19.30 -21.85 -4.26
C LEU A 53 17.94 -22.27 -4.84
N ASP A 54 17.28 -21.39 -5.60
CA ASP A 54 16.00 -21.69 -6.24
C ASP A 54 16.13 -22.86 -7.23
N ILE A 55 17.20 -22.90 -8.05
CA ILE A 55 17.46 -24.00 -9.00
C ILE A 55 17.59 -25.35 -8.27
N TYR A 56 18.30 -25.39 -7.15
CA TYR A 56 18.50 -26.63 -6.38
C TYR A 56 17.29 -27.01 -5.51
N THR A 57 16.39 -26.06 -5.24
CA THR A 57 15.12 -26.31 -4.55
C THR A 57 14.15 -27.06 -5.44
N ASP A 58 14.05 -26.68 -6.72
CA ASP A 58 13.20 -27.36 -7.71
C ASP A 58 13.62 -28.82 -7.91
N ARG A 59 14.91 -29.12 -7.72
CA ARG A 59 15.48 -30.48 -7.76
C ARG A 59 15.25 -31.29 -6.46
N GLY A 60 14.61 -30.70 -5.45
CA GLY A 60 14.31 -31.35 -4.17
C GLY A 60 15.51 -31.63 -3.26
N LYS A 61 16.69 -31.10 -3.60
CA LYS A 61 17.94 -31.30 -2.83
C LYS A 61 18.15 -30.25 -1.74
N VAL A 62 17.70 -29.01 -1.98
CA VAL A 62 17.86 -27.88 -1.07
C VAL A 62 16.51 -27.47 -0.49
N ILE A 63 16.49 -27.24 0.83
CA ILE A 63 15.42 -26.52 1.52
C ILE A 63 16.08 -25.31 2.18
N TRP A 64 15.68 -24.11 1.77
CA TRP A 64 16.27 -22.90 2.30
C TRP A 64 15.25 -21.94 2.93
N HIS A 65 15.72 -21.15 3.90
CA HIS A 65 14.91 -20.21 4.68
C HIS A 65 15.48 -18.79 4.62
N ASP A 66 14.60 -17.80 4.47
CA ASP A 66 14.95 -16.40 4.74
C ASP A 66 15.18 -16.20 6.24
N TRP A 67 16.38 -15.77 6.65
CA TRP A 67 16.80 -15.73 8.06
C TRP A 67 17.37 -14.37 8.55
N PRO A 68 16.63 -13.24 8.44
CA PRO A 68 17.13 -11.89 8.75
C PRO A 68 17.04 -11.50 10.25
N LEU A 69 17.56 -12.31 11.18
CA LEU A 69 17.56 -12.01 12.63
C LEU A 69 18.76 -11.12 13.05
N GLN A 70 18.67 -10.26 14.06
CA GLN A 70 19.79 -9.34 14.40
C GLN A 70 20.80 -9.87 15.44
N VAL A 71 20.50 -10.93 16.19
CA VAL A 71 21.38 -11.49 17.26
C VAL A 71 21.36 -13.01 17.24
N ASP A 72 22.53 -13.65 17.33
CA ASP A 72 22.75 -15.10 17.44
C ASP A 72 22.10 -15.92 16.31
N GLN A 73 22.33 -15.49 15.08
CA GLN A 73 21.64 -16.07 13.92
C GLN A 73 21.99 -17.54 13.65
N GLN A 74 23.26 -17.91 13.82
CA GLN A 74 23.77 -19.24 13.49
C GLN A 74 23.23 -20.30 14.46
N SER A 75 23.34 -20.06 15.77
CA SER A 75 22.80 -20.99 16.78
C SER A 75 21.29 -21.15 16.64
N LYS A 76 20.55 -20.06 16.37
CA LYS A 76 19.10 -20.10 16.11
C LYS A 76 18.73 -20.86 14.84
N ALA A 77 19.52 -20.71 13.77
CA ALA A 77 19.32 -21.49 12.55
C ALA A 77 19.51 -22.99 12.82
N TYR A 78 20.51 -23.35 13.63
CA TYR A 78 20.79 -24.73 14.00
C TYR A 78 19.68 -25.32 14.90
N ILE A 79 19.18 -24.55 15.89
CA ILE A 79 18.03 -24.93 16.71
C ILE A 79 16.80 -25.16 15.82
N HIS A 80 16.47 -24.21 14.94
CA HIS A 80 15.35 -24.36 14.01
C HIS A 80 15.51 -25.59 13.12
N CYS A 81 16.74 -25.89 12.68
CA CYS A 81 17.02 -27.07 11.88
C CYS A 81 16.72 -28.37 12.65
N LEU A 82 17.19 -28.48 13.90
CA LEU A 82 16.89 -29.64 14.74
C LEU A 82 15.38 -29.77 14.96
N GLU A 83 14.70 -28.71 15.38
CA GLU A 83 13.27 -28.74 15.70
C GLU A 83 12.39 -29.15 14.49
N ASN A 84 12.73 -28.71 13.28
CA ASN A 84 11.88 -28.91 12.11
C ASN A 84 12.24 -30.15 11.28
N TYR A 85 13.47 -30.64 11.36
CA TYR A 85 13.98 -31.68 10.45
C TYR A 85 14.48 -32.94 11.14
N THR A 86 14.35 -33.06 12.46
CA THR A 86 14.76 -34.27 13.21
C THR A 86 14.21 -35.57 12.62
N THR A 87 12.96 -35.58 12.16
CA THR A 87 12.34 -36.80 11.59
C THR A 87 12.69 -37.04 10.11
N GLU A 88 13.25 -36.05 9.42
CA GLU A 88 13.52 -36.11 7.98
C GLU A 88 14.93 -36.65 7.65
N THR A 89 15.78 -36.86 8.65
CA THR A 89 17.18 -37.29 8.45
C THR A 89 17.72 -38.16 9.59
N GLU A 90 18.74 -38.98 9.34
CA GLU A 90 19.43 -39.78 10.37
C GLU A 90 20.66 -39.07 10.94
N TRP A 91 21.43 -38.38 10.10
CA TRP A 91 22.58 -37.58 10.51
C TRP A 91 22.50 -36.17 9.92
N ILE A 92 22.84 -35.16 10.73
CA ILE A 92 22.98 -33.77 10.29
C ILE A 92 24.41 -33.30 10.57
N ALA A 93 25.14 -32.94 9.52
CA ALA A 93 26.39 -32.22 9.63
C ALA A 93 26.13 -30.71 9.73
N PHE A 94 26.72 -30.07 10.73
CA PHE A 94 26.63 -28.62 10.92
C PHE A 94 27.97 -27.99 10.54
N ILE A 95 28.06 -27.44 9.33
CA ILE A 95 29.28 -26.89 8.75
C ILE A 95 29.02 -25.53 8.06
N ASP A 96 30.09 -24.81 7.75
CA ASP A 96 30.08 -23.54 7.02
C ASP A 96 30.37 -23.74 5.52
N LEU A 97 30.06 -22.74 4.68
CA LEU A 97 30.23 -22.84 3.22
C LEU A 97 31.70 -22.74 2.75
N ASP A 98 32.63 -22.43 3.65
CA ASP A 98 34.07 -22.53 3.40
C ASP A 98 34.68 -23.84 3.94
N GLU A 99 33.85 -24.80 4.35
CA GLU A 99 34.24 -26.10 4.90
C GLU A 99 33.80 -27.24 3.98
N PHE A 100 34.74 -28.13 3.66
CA PHE A 100 34.51 -29.30 2.81
C PHE A 100 34.70 -30.56 3.65
N LEU A 101 33.59 -31.21 4.00
CA LEU A 101 33.56 -32.46 4.75
C LEU A 101 33.61 -33.65 3.81
N PHE A 102 34.60 -34.54 3.99
CA PHE A 102 34.73 -35.71 3.14
C PHE A 102 35.41 -36.89 3.85
N PRO A 103 35.16 -38.13 3.41
CA PRO A 103 35.89 -39.30 3.85
C PRO A 103 37.29 -39.30 3.22
N THR A 104 38.33 -39.73 3.93
CA THR A 104 39.70 -39.81 3.40
C THR A 104 40.04 -41.19 2.85
N GLU A 105 39.42 -42.26 3.35
CA GLU A 105 39.69 -43.65 2.94
C GLU A 105 38.58 -44.26 2.05
N LYS A 106 37.38 -43.68 2.06
CA LYS A 106 36.19 -44.13 1.29
C LYS A 106 35.72 -43.04 0.33
N ASP A 107 34.77 -43.33 -0.56
CA ASP A 107 34.23 -42.30 -1.47
C ASP A 107 32.92 -41.67 -0.95
N ASN A 108 32.28 -42.29 0.04
CA ASN A 108 30.98 -41.88 0.57
C ASN A 108 31.01 -41.73 2.10
N LEU A 109 30.59 -40.57 2.62
CA LEU A 109 30.49 -40.29 4.06
C LEU A 109 29.57 -41.29 4.77
N GLN A 110 28.50 -41.74 4.11
CA GLN A 110 27.52 -42.63 4.70
C GLN A 110 28.07 -44.00 5.08
N GLU A 111 29.14 -44.47 4.43
CA GLU A 111 29.80 -45.74 4.76
C GLU A 111 30.55 -45.63 6.09
N ILE A 112 31.23 -44.51 6.31
CA ILE A 112 31.96 -44.28 7.56
C ILE A 112 30.98 -44.06 8.73
N LEU A 113 29.88 -43.35 8.49
CA LEU A 113 28.87 -43.08 9.53
C LEU A 113 28.20 -44.35 10.09
N GLU A 114 28.21 -45.47 9.36
CA GLU A 114 27.70 -46.76 9.85
C GLU A 114 28.48 -47.29 11.06
N GLU A 115 29.78 -47.02 11.14
CA GLU A 115 30.63 -47.40 12.28
C GLU A 115 30.22 -46.67 13.58
N PHE A 116 29.52 -45.55 13.46
CA PHE A 116 29.22 -44.64 14.58
C PHE A 116 27.75 -44.63 15.00
N VAL A 117 26.92 -45.55 14.49
CA VAL A 117 25.49 -45.65 14.83
C VAL A 117 25.27 -45.74 16.35
N GLY A 118 26.21 -46.32 17.12
CA GLY A 118 26.13 -46.36 18.59
C GLY A 118 26.17 -44.99 19.28
N TYR A 119 26.80 -43.98 18.67
CA TYR A 119 27.13 -42.71 19.31
C TYR A 119 26.09 -41.61 19.01
N PRO A 120 26.01 -40.54 19.82
CA PRO A 120 25.07 -39.44 19.60
C PRO A 120 25.58 -38.41 18.58
N GLY A 121 26.89 -38.36 18.34
CA GLY A 121 27.53 -37.43 17.42
C GLY A 121 29.00 -37.76 17.20
N ILE A 122 29.57 -37.17 16.16
CA ILE A 122 30.96 -37.29 15.77
C ILE A 122 31.54 -35.88 15.62
N GLY A 123 32.67 -35.62 16.26
CA GLY A 123 33.45 -34.41 16.02
C GLY A 123 34.48 -34.66 14.95
N VAL A 124 34.43 -33.88 13.86
CA VAL A 124 35.37 -33.97 12.74
C VAL A 124 36.33 -32.80 12.79
N ASN A 125 37.62 -33.09 12.83
CA ASN A 125 38.65 -32.06 12.94
C ASN A 125 38.83 -31.26 11.64
N TRP A 126 39.16 -29.99 11.82
CA TRP A 126 39.61 -29.12 10.73
C TRP A 126 41.01 -29.46 10.26
N LEU A 127 41.27 -29.09 9.00
CA LEU A 127 42.59 -28.88 8.44
C LEU A 127 42.56 -27.53 7.71
N ASN A 128 43.33 -26.56 8.21
CA ASN A 128 43.24 -25.17 7.75
C ASN A 128 44.05 -24.91 6.48
N PHE A 129 43.39 -24.45 5.41
CA PHE A 129 43.97 -24.11 4.10
C PHE A 129 44.15 -22.61 3.90
N GLY A 130 45.25 -22.25 3.24
CA GLY A 130 45.65 -20.89 2.92
C GLY A 130 45.44 -20.51 1.44
N PRO A 131 45.79 -19.28 1.04
CA PRO A 131 45.65 -18.79 -0.34
C PRO A 131 46.46 -19.54 -1.40
N SER A 132 47.38 -20.43 -1.03
CA SER A 132 48.25 -21.17 -1.97
C SER A 132 49.05 -20.25 -2.91
N GLY A 133 49.35 -19.03 -2.46
CA GLY A 133 50.07 -18.00 -3.22
C GLY A 133 49.18 -17.07 -4.06
N HIS A 134 47.87 -17.28 -4.11
CA HIS A 134 46.96 -16.48 -4.94
C HIS A 134 46.66 -15.09 -4.35
N GLU A 135 47.01 -14.05 -5.11
CA GLU A 135 46.70 -12.66 -4.78
C GLU A 135 45.26 -12.27 -5.20
N LYS A 136 44.83 -12.74 -6.38
CA LYS A 136 43.46 -12.63 -6.91
C LYS A 136 42.82 -14.00 -6.95
N GLN A 137 41.50 -14.04 -7.11
CA GLN A 137 40.79 -15.29 -7.29
C GLN A 137 41.24 -15.98 -8.59
N PRO A 138 41.71 -17.24 -8.52
CA PRO A 138 42.12 -18.01 -9.69
C PRO A 138 40.91 -18.59 -10.44
N GLU A 139 41.06 -18.86 -11.73
CA GLU A 139 40.08 -19.62 -12.51
C GLU A 139 40.05 -21.09 -12.08
N GLY A 140 38.88 -21.72 -12.09
CA GLY A 140 38.69 -23.11 -11.69
C GLY A 140 38.08 -23.28 -10.29
N LEU A 141 38.11 -24.51 -9.77
CA LEU A 141 37.43 -24.87 -8.53
C LEU A 141 38.23 -24.52 -7.27
N GLN A 142 37.55 -24.29 -6.14
CA GLN A 142 38.18 -24.00 -4.86
C GLN A 142 39.10 -25.16 -4.44
N ILE A 143 38.64 -26.40 -4.54
CA ILE A 143 39.44 -27.59 -4.18
C ILE A 143 40.61 -27.84 -5.15
N GLU A 144 40.55 -27.29 -6.36
CA GLU A 144 41.62 -27.34 -7.36
C GLU A 144 42.73 -26.34 -7.05
N ASN A 145 42.35 -25.13 -6.65
CA ASN A 145 43.24 -23.99 -6.61
C ASN A 145 43.93 -23.75 -5.25
N TYR A 146 43.28 -24.13 -4.15
CA TYR A 146 43.78 -23.87 -2.80
C TYR A 146 44.36 -25.16 -2.18
N THR A 147 45.58 -25.54 -2.57
CA THR A 147 46.20 -26.83 -2.21
C THR A 147 47.12 -26.78 -1.00
N ARG A 148 47.46 -25.60 -0.47
CA ARG A 148 48.39 -25.47 0.67
C ARG A 148 47.67 -25.24 1.99
N ARG A 149 48.18 -25.91 3.02
CA ARG A 149 47.61 -25.94 4.37
C ARG A 149 48.61 -25.69 5.48
N SER A 150 48.10 -25.55 6.69
CA SER A 150 48.87 -25.52 7.94
C SER A 150 49.50 -26.86 8.27
N LYS A 151 50.59 -26.88 9.06
CA LYS A 151 51.17 -28.13 9.60
C LYS A 151 50.14 -28.87 10.46
N ALA A 152 50.19 -30.20 10.49
CA ALA A 152 49.30 -31.01 11.35
C ALA A 152 49.34 -30.58 12.83
N SER A 153 50.51 -30.16 13.34
CA SER A 153 50.69 -29.67 14.71
C SER A 153 50.11 -28.28 14.99
N PHE A 154 49.52 -27.59 14.01
CA PHE A 154 48.89 -26.29 14.22
C PHE A 154 47.69 -26.41 15.18
N PRO A 155 47.68 -25.68 16.32
CA PRO A 155 46.64 -25.84 17.34
C PRO A 155 45.21 -25.67 16.82
N GLY A 156 45.00 -24.78 15.86
CA GLY A 156 43.67 -24.55 15.30
C GLY A 156 43.09 -25.72 14.49
N ASN A 157 43.88 -26.75 14.17
CA ASN A 157 43.36 -27.98 13.57
C ASN A 157 42.63 -28.86 14.59
N LYS A 158 42.85 -28.67 15.91
CA LYS A 158 42.13 -29.40 16.96
C LYS A 158 40.65 -29.03 17.05
N HIS A 159 40.24 -27.90 16.48
CA HIS A 159 38.83 -27.53 16.40
C HIS A 159 38.03 -28.54 15.58
N ILE A 160 36.76 -28.71 15.96
CA ILE A 160 35.84 -29.62 15.30
C ILE A 160 34.62 -28.91 14.68
N LYS A 161 33.97 -29.62 13.77
CA LYS A 161 32.53 -29.48 13.52
C LYS A 161 31.81 -30.79 13.84
N SER A 162 30.52 -30.68 14.10
CA SER A 162 29.73 -31.81 14.58
C SER A 162 28.85 -32.40 13.48
N ILE A 163 28.91 -33.72 13.35
CA ILE A 163 27.89 -34.53 12.68
C ILE A 163 27.05 -35.17 13.80
N VAL A 164 25.76 -34.89 13.85
CA VAL A 164 24.91 -35.29 14.98
C VAL A 164 23.75 -36.16 14.55
N ARG A 165 23.34 -37.06 15.43
CA ARG A 165 22.03 -37.72 15.33
C ARG A 165 20.99 -36.80 15.92
N PRO A 166 20.08 -36.22 15.12
CA PRO A 166 19.19 -35.18 15.60
C PRO A 166 18.25 -35.70 16.71
N GLU A 167 17.87 -36.99 16.70
CA GLU A 167 17.03 -37.59 17.75
C GLU A 167 17.74 -37.76 19.10
N LYS A 168 19.08 -37.68 19.14
CA LYS A 168 19.89 -37.75 20.38
C LYS A 168 20.40 -36.37 20.80
N ALA A 169 20.26 -35.33 19.97
CA ALA A 169 20.75 -33.98 20.22
C ALA A 169 19.64 -33.12 20.87
N ILE A 170 19.97 -32.44 21.98
CA ILE A 170 19.06 -31.54 22.68
C ILE A 170 19.13 -30.12 22.07
N ALA A 171 20.34 -29.55 22.02
CA ALA A 171 20.58 -28.21 21.49
C ALA A 171 22.06 -27.99 21.15
N PRO A 172 22.39 -27.11 20.19
CA PRO A 172 23.75 -26.60 20.02
C PRO A 172 24.15 -25.77 21.25
N LEU A 173 25.33 -26.05 21.81
CA LEU A 173 25.96 -25.21 22.85
C LEU A 173 26.70 -24.03 22.21
N ASN A 174 27.28 -24.26 21.04
CA ASN A 174 27.91 -23.27 20.16
C ASN A 174 27.94 -23.85 18.72
N PRO A 175 28.46 -23.14 17.70
CA PRO A 175 28.48 -23.64 16.31
C PRO A 175 29.28 -24.94 16.08
N HIS A 176 30.05 -25.40 17.07
CA HIS A 176 30.94 -26.55 16.98
C HIS A 176 30.48 -27.73 17.85
N GLN A 177 29.72 -27.48 18.92
CA GLN A 177 29.42 -28.44 19.98
C GLN A 177 27.91 -28.52 20.28
N PHE A 178 27.43 -29.73 20.55
CA PHE A 178 26.05 -30.02 20.91
C PHE A 178 25.95 -30.69 22.28
N SER A 179 24.79 -30.51 22.92
CA SER A 179 24.36 -31.26 24.10
C SER A 179 23.49 -32.44 23.67
N TYR A 180 23.64 -33.58 24.34
CA TYR A 180 22.95 -34.82 24.00
C TYR A 180 22.16 -35.38 25.19
N ILE A 181 21.18 -36.23 24.89
CA ILE A 181 20.37 -36.93 25.90
C ILE A 181 21.25 -37.74 26.86
N ASP A 182 20.81 -37.86 28.11
CA ASP A 182 21.46 -38.64 29.18
C ASP A 182 22.93 -38.30 29.44
N GLY A 183 23.38 -37.10 29.06
CA GLY A 183 24.78 -36.68 29.22
C GLY A 183 25.76 -37.45 28.32
N LEU A 184 25.26 -38.11 27.26
CA LEU A 184 26.11 -38.76 26.27
C LEU A 184 27.05 -37.75 25.60
N LEU A 185 28.20 -38.22 25.15
CA LEU A 185 29.21 -37.39 24.49
C LEU A 185 29.43 -37.84 23.04
N ALA A 186 29.72 -36.88 22.17
CA ALA A 186 30.22 -37.15 20.83
C ALA A 186 31.61 -37.78 20.91
N VAL A 187 32.01 -38.47 19.84
CA VAL A 187 33.34 -39.09 19.74
C VAL A 187 34.15 -38.57 18.56
N THR A 188 35.46 -38.70 18.63
CA THR A 188 36.36 -38.54 17.47
C THR A 188 36.25 -39.75 16.55
N GLU A 189 36.88 -39.68 15.38
CA GLU A 189 37.00 -40.84 14.47
C GLU A 189 37.73 -42.06 15.09
N ASN A 190 38.45 -41.84 16.20
CA ASN A 190 39.15 -42.87 16.98
C ASN A 190 38.38 -43.27 18.25
N TYR A 191 37.07 -42.99 18.30
CA TYR A 191 36.17 -43.35 19.41
C TYR A 191 36.51 -42.68 20.77
N GLN A 192 37.32 -41.61 20.76
CA GLN A 192 37.63 -40.86 21.98
C GLN A 192 36.49 -39.86 22.26
N GLN A 193 36.03 -39.80 23.50
CA GLN A 193 34.98 -38.85 23.89
C GLN A 193 35.46 -37.40 23.76
N ILE A 194 34.59 -36.53 23.23
CA ILE A 194 34.87 -35.11 23.05
C ILE A 194 34.10 -34.32 24.11
N ASN A 195 34.83 -33.56 24.92
CA ASN A 195 34.27 -32.65 25.91
C ASN A 195 34.66 -31.20 25.57
N GLY A 196 34.03 -30.62 24.56
CA GLY A 196 34.30 -29.26 24.10
C GLY A 196 34.21 -29.09 22.58
N PHE A 197 34.81 -28.00 22.10
CA PHE A 197 34.92 -27.66 20.67
C PHE A 197 36.31 -27.99 20.07
N GLU A 198 37.19 -28.64 20.83
CA GLU A 198 38.52 -29.09 20.42
C GLU A 198 38.76 -30.55 20.84
N THR A 199 39.56 -31.28 20.06
CA THR A 199 40.05 -32.61 20.43
C THR A 199 41.40 -32.54 21.13
N GLU A 200 41.68 -33.48 22.03
CA GLU A 200 43.01 -33.58 22.65
C GLU A 200 44.09 -33.92 21.61
N ILE A 201 43.78 -34.88 20.75
CA ILE A 201 44.62 -35.36 19.66
C ILE A 201 43.91 -35.02 18.33
N HIS A 202 44.63 -34.34 17.44
CA HIS A 202 44.16 -34.05 16.08
C HIS A 202 44.25 -35.32 15.23
N SER A 203 43.17 -35.68 14.54
CA SER A 203 43.12 -36.85 13.67
C SER A 203 42.20 -36.54 12.47
N VAL A 204 42.65 -36.89 11.27
CA VAL A 204 41.93 -36.67 10.00
C VAL A 204 42.15 -37.83 9.02
N GLU A 205 42.20 -39.05 9.56
CA GLU A 205 42.55 -40.30 8.85
C GLU A 205 41.32 -40.97 8.22
N LYS A 206 40.12 -40.84 8.79
CA LYS A 206 38.85 -41.34 8.23
C LYS A 206 37.92 -40.21 7.79
N LEU A 207 37.75 -39.18 8.63
CA LEU A 207 36.88 -38.02 8.39
C LEU A 207 37.69 -36.74 8.50
N ARG A 208 37.55 -35.86 7.50
CA ARG A 208 38.28 -34.60 7.44
C ARG A 208 37.38 -33.45 7.00
N ILE A 209 37.63 -32.27 7.58
CA ILE A 209 37.13 -31.00 7.04
C ILE A 209 38.29 -30.16 6.55
N ASN A 210 38.34 -29.89 5.24
CA ASN A 210 39.20 -28.86 4.70
C ASN A 210 38.55 -27.49 4.92
N HIS A 211 39.21 -26.60 5.67
CA HIS A 211 38.69 -25.26 5.98
C HIS A 211 39.42 -24.17 5.19
N TYR A 212 38.73 -23.59 4.20
CA TYR A 212 39.28 -22.59 3.28
C TYR A 212 39.02 -21.16 3.77
N THR A 213 39.42 -20.87 5.01
CA THR A 213 39.02 -19.63 5.69
C THR A 213 39.48 -18.34 5.01
N THR A 214 40.65 -18.35 4.34
CA THR A 214 41.24 -17.15 3.74
C THR A 214 40.96 -16.98 2.24
N ARG A 215 40.91 -18.07 1.45
CA ARG A 215 40.94 -18.01 -0.03
C ARG A 215 42.04 -17.05 -0.52
N SER A 216 41.91 -16.42 -1.69
CA SER A 216 42.88 -15.44 -2.19
C SER A 216 42.95 -14.17 -1.32
N LYS A 217 44.02 -13.39 -1.46
CA LYS A 217 44.20 -12.15 -0.70
C LYS A 217 43.10 -11.11 -0.96
N GLU A 218 42.63 -11.00 -2.20
CA GLU A 218 41.51 -10.13 -2.58
C GLU A 218 40.22 -10.53 -1.86
N GLU A 219 39.91 -11.82 -1.84
CA GLU A 219 38.70 -12.33 -1.19
C GLU A 219 38.77 -12.18 0.33
N SER A 220 39.93 -12.42 0.94
CA SER A 220 40.17 -12.13 2.34
C SER A 220 39.89 -10.65 2.68
N ARG A 221 40.30 -9.70 1.83
CA ARG A 221 39.96 -8.27 2.01
C ARG A 221 38.44 -8.04 1.97
N LYS A 222 37.75 -8.60 0.98
CA LYS A 222 36.28 -8.50 0.86
C LYS A 222 35.59 -9.07 2.11
N LYS A 223 36.03 -10.26 2.57
CA LYS A 223 35.51 -10.92 3.79
C LYS A 223 35.77 -10.09 5.06
N MET A 224 36.93 -9.46 5.19
CA MET A 224 37.25 -8.58 6.33
C MET A 224 36.47 -7.26 6.33
N MET A 225 36.14 -6.70 5.15
CA MET A 225 35.27 -5.51 5.04
C MET A 225 33.80 -5.83 5.38
N ARG A 226 33.36 -7.07 5.15
CA ARG A 226 31.99 -7.56 5.43
C ARG A 226 31.65 -7.63 6.94
N GLY A 227 32.64 -7.78 7.82
CA GLY A 227 32.46 -7.98 9.27
C GLY A 227 32.09 -9.42 9.67
N THR A 228 32.12 -9.75 10.96
CA THR A 228 31.70 -11.07 11.49
C THR A 228 30.26 -11.05 12.00
N ILE A 229 29.57 -12.20 11.97
CA ILE A 229 28.17 -12.37 12.42
C ILE A 229 28.01 -12.06 13.93
N TYR A 230 29.09 -12.16 14.71
CA TYR A 230 29.07 -11.98 16.17
C TYR A 230 29.30 -10.54 16.64
N ASN A 231 29.92 -9.66 15.84
CA ASN A 231 30.20 -8.29 16.30
C ASN A 231 30.57 -7.31 15.15
N ASN A 232 29.63 -6.46 14.74
CA ASN A 232 29.88 -5.38 13.76
C ASN A 232 30.82 -4.27 14.25
N LYS A 233 31.37 -4.36 15.47
CA LYS A 233 32.20 -3.31 16.10
C LYS A 233 33.71 -3.60 16.14
N GLN A 234 34.17 -4.82 15.83
CA GLN A 234 35.60 -5.13 15.74
C GLN A 234 35.98 -5.51 14.31
N LYS A 235 36.55 -4.57 13.56
CA LYS A 235 37.25 -4.87 12.31
C LYS A 235 38.52 -5.65 12.65
N GLN A 236 38.66 -6.88 12.16
CA GLN A 236 39.90 -7.64 12.32
C GLN A 236 41.06 -6.87 11.67
N LYS A 237 42.21 -6.80 12.35
CA LYS A 237 43.41 -6.15 11.82
C LYS A 237 43.98 -6.98 10.67
N TRP A 238 44.47 -6.33 9.61
CA TRP A 238 45.10 -6.99 8.46
C TRP A 238 46.25 -7.94 8.85
N SER A 239 46.97 -7.63 9.94
CA SER A 239 48.01 -8.48 10.53
C SER A 239 47.52 -9.89 10.89
N PHE A 240 46.22 -10.09 11.12
CA PHE A 240 45.62 -11.40 11.36
C PHE A 240 45.59 -12.27 10.10
N TYR A 241 45.33 -11.66 8.94
CA TYR A 241 45.44 -12.34 7.65
C TYR A 241 46.90 -12.73 7.37
N GLU A 242 47.86 -11.84 7.61
CA GLU A 242 49.29 -12.10 7.37
C GLU A 242 49.80 -13.28 8.22
N ALA A 243 49.39 -13.36 9.48
CA ALA A 243 49.70 -14.48 10.35
C ALA A 243 49.13 -15.80 9.83
N ARG A 244 47.84 -15.82 9.44
CA ARG A 244 47.19 -17.01 8.86
C ARG A 244 47.79 -17.40 7.52
N HIS A 245 48.08 -16.44 6.65
CA HIS A 245 48.75 -16.67 5.37
C HIS A 245 50.08 -17.40 5.56
N LYS A 246 50.90 -16.99 6.53
CA LYS A 246 52.16 -17.67 6.85
C LYS A 246 51.94 -19.05 7.44
N MET A 247 50.95 -19.21 8.32
CA MET A 247 50.67 -20.46 9.01
C MET A 247 49.98 -21.51 8.14
N PHE A 248 49.18 -21.10 7.14
CA PHE A 248 48.29 -21.99 6.38
C PHE A 248 48.80 -22.31 4.97
N ASN A 249 50.03 -21.95 4.62
CA ASN A 249 50.64 -22.24 3.30
C ASN A 249 51.93 -23.07 3.41
N VAL A 250 51.99 -23.99 4.38
CA VAL A 250 53.23 -24.69 4.73
C VAL A 250 53.38 -26.01 3.97
N GLU A 251 52.33 -26.83 3.95
CA GLU A 251 52.36 -28.16 3.35
C GLU A 251 51.36 -28.22 2.21
N GLU A 252 51.73 -28.85 1.10
CA GLU A 252 50.82 -29.14 0.00
C GLU A 252 50.01 -30.40 0.31
N ASP A 253 48.71 -30.35 0.07
CA ASP A 253 47.77 -31.43 0.34
C ASP A 253 46.75 -31.53 -0.80
N LEU A 254 46.87 -32.60 -1.58
CA LEU A 254 46.03 -32.86 -2.75
C LEU A 254 44.94 -33.91 -2.47
N THR A 255 44.76 -34.32 -1.21
CA THR A 255 43.90 -35.46 -0.83
C THR A 255 42.47 -35.33 -1.37
N ILE A 256 41.91 -34.12 -1.32
CA ILE A 256 40.54 -33.83 -1.79
C ILE A 256 40.41 -33.86 -3.32
N GLN A 257 41.51 -33.68 -4.06
CA GLN A 257 41.48 -33.59 -5.52
C GLN A 257 41.16 -34.91 -6.22
N ARG A 258 41.12 -36.04 -5.50
CA ARG A 258 40.61 -37.29 -6.08
C ARG A 258 39.15 -37.17 -6.56
N PHE A 259 38.37 -36.26 -5.98
CA PHE A 259 37.00 -35.97 -6.41
C PHE A 259 36.91 -34.97 -7.57
N LEU A 260 38.03 -34.35 -7.95
CA LEU A 260 38.09 -33.27 -8.95
C LEU A 260 37.55 -33.67 -10.34
N PRO A 261 37.85 -34.88 -10.87
CA PRO A 261 37.31 -35.28 -12.17
C PRO A 261 35.78 -35.38 -12.18
N GLU A 262 35.20 -36.03 -11.16
CA GLU A 262 33.76 -36.26 -11.08
C GLU A 262 32.98 -34.99 -10.77
N ILE A 263 33.50 -34.12 -9.92
CA ILE A 263 32.85 -32.83 -9.64
C ILE A 263 32.87 -31.92 -10.86
N LYS A 264 33.96 -31.88 -11.63
CA LYS A 264 34.01 -31.11 -12.89
C LYS A 264 32.97 -31.63 -13.88
N ASN A 265 32.80 -32.95 -13.98
CA ASN A 265 31.75 -33.55 -14.81
C ASN A 265 30.34 -33.16 -14.34
N LYS A 266 30.04 -33.29 -13.04
CA LYS A 266 28.76 -32.87 -12.45
C LYS A 266 28.46 -31.39 -12.67
N ILE A 267 29.46 -30.52 -12.49
CA ILE A 267 29.31 -29.07 -12.71
C ILE A 267 29.10 -28.78 -14.19
N ALA A 268 29.83 -29.42 -15.11
CA ALA A 268 29.66 -29.22 -16.55
C ALA A 268 28.25 -29.61 -17.04
N ILE A 269 27.74 -30.78 -16.62
CA ILE A 269 26.37 -31.23 -16.93
C ILE A 269 25.34 -30.22 -16.40
N ASN A 270 25.56 -29.67 -15.21
CA ASN A 270 24.69 -28.65 -14.63
C ASN A 270 24.84 -27.27 -15.28
N GLN A 271 26.02 -26.91 -15.77
CA GLN A 271 26.27 -25.62 -16.42
C GLN A 271 25.56 -25.50 -17.77
N GLU A 272 25.39 -26.57 -18.54
CA GLU A 272 24.56 -26.56 -19.76
C GLU A 272 23.07 -26.27 -19.46
N GLU A 273 22.56 -26.70 -18.29
CA GLU A 273 21.22 -26.36 -17.82
C GLU A 273 21.12 -24.95 -17.18
N ILE A 274 22.21 -24.44 -16.58
CA ILE A 274 22.27 -23.11 -15.94
C ILE A 274 22.54 -21.98 -16.97
N VAL A 275 23.17 -22.29 -18.11
CA VAL A 275 23.62 -21.34 -19.15
C VAL A 275 22.60 -21.16 -20.29
N THR A 276 21.46 -21.88 -20.30
CA THR A 276 20.35 -21.42 -21.14
C THR A 276 19.93 -20.02 -20.64
N PRO A 277 20.02 -18.98 -21.48
CA PRO A 277 19.73 -17.62 -21.05
C PRO A 277 18.34 -17.62 -20.45
N ASN A 278 18.23 -17.14 -19.21
CA ASN A 278 17.01 -17.10 -18.42
C ASN A 278 15.87 -16.57 -19.30
N THR A 279 15.08 -17.47 -19.90
CA THR A 279 13.98 -17.12 -20.82
C THR A 279 12.82 -16.46 -20.07
N THR A 280 12.97 -16.30 -18.76
CA THR A 280 12.03 -15.64 -17.86
C THR A 280 11.83 -14.18 -18.24
N ILE A 281 10.74 -13.91 -18.94
CA ILE A 281 10.28 -12.56 -19.25
C ILE A 281 9.51 -11.97 -18.06
N ILE A 282 8.74 -12.79 -17.33
CA ILE A 282 7.90 -12.35 -16.20
C ILE A 282 8.17 -13.22 -14.97
N LYS A 283 8.26 -12.60 -13.79
CA LYS A 283 8.29 -13.25 -12.48
C LYS A 283 7.03 -12.89 -11.70
N ILE A 284 6.33 -13.89 -11.19
CA ILE A 284 5.20 -13.71 -10.27
C ILE A 284 5.77 -13.56 -8.86
N LEU A 285 5.62 -12.38 -8.27
CA LEU A 285 6.22 -12.07 -6.98
C LEU A 285 5.39 -12.69 -5.85
N ASN A 286 4.08 -12.55 -5.93
CA ASN A 286 3.16 -13.03 -4.90
C ASN A 286 1.73 -13.17 -5.46
N ILE A 287 0.94 -14.02 -4.81
CA ILE A 287 -0.49 -14.13 -5.04
C ILE A 287 -1.16 -14.07 -3.67
N LYS A 288 -2.07 -13.12 -3.51
CA LYS A 288 -2.78 -12.89 -2.26
C LYS A 288 -4.26 -13.14 -2.51
N ASP A 289 -4.75 -14.27 -2.03
CA ASP A 289 -6.19 -14.47 -1.87
C ASP A 289 -6.70 -13.49 -0.80
N LEU A 290 -7.79 -12.80 -1.10
CA LEU A 290 -8.34 -11.78 -0.21
C LEU A 290 -9.25 -12.46 0.82
N GLU A 291 -8.66 -12.81 1.96
CA GLU A 291 -9.40 -13.32 3.12
C GLU A 291 -10.03 -12.18 3.94
N PRO A 292 -11.18 -12.46 4.58
CA PRO A 292 -11.89 -13.71 4.63
C PRO A 292 -12.73 -13.86 3.35
N VAL A 293 -13.11 -15.09 2.99
CA VAL A 293 -14.07 -15.32 1.88
C VAL A 293 -15.32 -14.43 2.04
N PRO A 294 -15.63 -13.53 1.09
CA PRO A 294 -16.78 -12.64 1.16
C PRO A 294 -18.10 -13.41 1.27
N GLU A 295 -19.08 -12.89 2.03
CA GLU A 295 -20.34 -13.60 2.32
C GLU A 295 -21.16 -13.98 1.06
N SER A 296 -20.97 -13.23 -0.03
CA SER A 296 -21.58 -13.49 -1.33
C SER A 296 -21.04 -14.74 -2.04
N LEU A 297 -19.94 -15.32 -1.56
CA LEU A 297 -19.23 -16.45 -2.17
C LEU A 297 -19.19 -17.66 -1.21
N TRP A 298 -19.24 -18.88 -1.78
CA TRP A 298 -18.87 -20.11 -1.07
C TRP A 298 -17.36 -20.23 -0.94
N GLY A 299 -16.61 -19.76 -1.94
CA GLY A 299 -15.16 -19.80 -1.98
C GLY A 299 -14.63 -19.44 -3.36
N PHE A 300 -13.32 -19.28 -3.45
CA PHE A 300 -12.61 -19.07 -4.70
C PHE A 300 -11.16 -19.54 -4.55
N HIS A 301 -10.48 -19.70 -5.67
CA HIS A 301 -9.04 -19.94 -5.69
C HIS A 301 -8.45 -19.53 -7.03
N ILE A 302 -7.21 -19.01 -7.00
CA ILE A 302 -6.40 -18.77 -8.20
C ILE A 302 -5.50 -19.99 -8.43
N ASN A 303 -5.77 -20.75 -9.49
CA ASN A 303 -4.97 -21.90 -9.89
C ASN A 303 -3.69 -21.49 -10.63
N LYS A 304 -3.79 -20.44 -11.46
CA LYS A 304 -2.68 -19.86 -12.20
C LYS A 304 -2.79 -18.32 -12.24
N PRO A 305 -1.67 -17.59 -12.21
CA PRO A 305 -0.32 -18.12 -12.01
C PRO A 305 -0.14 -18.70 -10.59
N VAL A 306 1.04 -19.22 -10.27
CA VAL A 306 1.43 -19.59 -8.89
C VAL A 306 2.50 -18.64 -8.35
N LYS A 307 2.60 -18.54 -7.02
CA LYS A 307 3.60 -17.70 -6.36
C LYS A 307 5.02 -18.11 -6.78
N ARG A 308 5.86 -17.14 -7.14
CA ARG A 308 7.24 -17.31 -7.64
C ARG A 308 7.35 -17.97 -9.02
N GLU A 309 6.25 -18.15 -9.75
CA GLU A 309 6.28 -18.67 -11.12
C GLU A 309 7.11 -17.77 -12.04
N LYS A 310 7.91 -18.40 -12.90
CA LYS A 310 8.70 -17.78 -13.97
C LYS A 310 8.01 -18.07 -15.30
N ILE A 311 7.72 -17.04 -16.07
CA ILE A 311 6.99 -17.13 -17.35
C ILE A 311 7.87 -16.56 -18.45
N ASN A 312 7.93 -17.26 -19.59
CA ASN A 312 8.81 -16.95 -20.71
C ASN A 312 8.14 -16.23 -21.88
N THR A 313 6.92 -15.72 -21.69
CA THR A 313 6.18 -14.92 -22.68
C THR A 313 5.83 -13.54 -22.13
N TYR A 314 5.37 -12.61 -22.98
CA TYR A 314 4.86 -11.30 -22.57
C TYR A 314 3.41 -11.32 -22.04
N SER A 315 2.87 -12.51 -21.77
CA SER A 315 1.48 -12.72 -21.34
C SER A 315 1.40 -13.65 -20.14
N ILE A 316 0.39 -13.47 -19.29
CA ILE A 316 0.14 -14.33 -18.12
C ILE A 316 -1.18 -15.08 -18.32
N GLU A 317 -1.18 -16.39 -18.04
CA GLU A 317 -2.41 -17.15 -17.85
C GLU A 317 -2.98 -16.88 -16.46
N ILE A 318 -4.23 -16.43 -16.40
CA ILE A 318 -4.96 -16.26 -15.16
C ILE A 318 -6.14 -17.22 -15.19
N ALA A 319 -6.09 -18.23 -14.32
CA ALA A 319 -7.08 -19.28 -14.21
C ALA A 319 -7.42 -19.56 -12.75
N GLY A 320 -8.68 -19.88 -12.49
CA GLY A 320 -9.18 -20.09 -11.15
C GLY A 320 -10.62 -20.55 -11.15
N TRP A 321 -11.20 -20.62 -9.96
CA TRP A 321 -12.63 -20.81 -9.78
C TRP A 321 -13.16 -19.86 -8.73
N VAL A 322 -14.43 -19.48 -8.87
CA VAL A 322 -15.13 -18.62 -7.92
C VAL A 322 -16.60 -19.04 -7.88
N LEU A 323 -17.07 -19.42 -6.69
CA LEU A 323 -18.40 -19.99 -6.51
C LEU A 323 -19.28 -19.03 -5.73
N GLY A 324 -20.32 -18.50 -6.38
CA GLY A 324 -21.29 -17.61 -5.74
C GLY A 324 -22.25 -18.34 -4.82
N LYS A 325 -22.61 -17.73 -3.69
CA LYS A 325 -23.48 -18.31 -2.66
C LYS A 325 -24.95 -18.03 -2.91
N ASN A 326 -25.30 -16.75 -3.03
CA ASN A 326 -26.69 -16.29 -3.18
C ASN A 326 -27.06 -15.97 -4.64
N SER A 327 -26.05 -15.75 -5.48
CA SER A 327 -26.20 -15.52 -6.92
C SER A 327 -24.98 -16.10 -7.62
N PRO A 328 -25.13 -16.74 -8.81
CA PRO A 328 -24.00 -17.22 -9.56
C PRO A 328 -23.10 -16.06 -9.99
N VAL A 329 -21.80 -16.33 -10.04
CA VAL A 329 -20.81 -15.41 -10.63
C VAL A 329 -20.94 -15.51 -12.14
N GLU A 330 -21.05 -14.36 -12.81
CA GLU A 330 -21.20 -14.29 -14.26
C GLU A 330 -19.85 -14.00 -14.94
N THR A 331 -19.10 -13.05 -14.38
CA THR A 331 -17.87 -12.54 -14.99
C THR A 331 -16.80 -12.29 -13.93
N VAL A 332 -15.53 -12.47 -14.29
CA VAL A 332 -14.38 -11.96 -13.54
C VAL A 332 -13.75 -10.81 -14.32
N ARG A 333 -13.48 -9.70 -13.65
CA ARG A 333 -12.71 -8.56 -14.14
C ARG A 333 -11.28 -8.63 -13.63
N LEU A 334 -10.34 -8.33 -14.50
CA LEU A 334 -8.94 -8.12 -14.15
C LEU A 334 -8.65 -6.62 -14.24
N ILE A 335 -8.13 -6.05 -13.16
CA ILE A 335 -7.96 -4.60 -12.99
C ILE A 335 -6.49 -4.29 -12.70
N ASN A 336 -5.91 -3.35 -13.45
CA ASN A 336 -4.56 -2.81 -13.20
C ASN A 336 -4.64 -1.28 -13.17
N GLN A 337 -4.02 -0.66 -12.16
CA GLN A 337 -4.05 0.81 -11.96
C GLN A 337 -5.47 1.41 -12.07
N GLY A 338 -6.47 0.73 -11.51
CA GLY A 338 -7.87 1.17 -11.51
C GLY A 338 -8.63 0.98 -12.85
N LYS A 339 -7.97 0.45 -13.89
CA LYS A 339 -8.60 0.18 -15.20
C LYS A 339 -8.83 -1.30 -15.40
N VAL A 340 -10.01 -1.65 -15.93
CA VAL A 340 -10.33 -3.02 -16.32
C VAL A 340 -9.55 -3.35 -17.59
N ILE A 341 -8.64 -4.33 -17.50
CA ILE A 341 -7.78 -4.78 -18.61
C ILE A 341 -8.27 -6.09 -19.25
N ARG A 342 -9.16 -6.82 -18.58
CA ARG A 342 -9.80 -8.04 -19.11
C ARG A 342 -11.13 -8.30 -18.41
N LYS A 343 -12.07 -8.91 -19.14
CA LYS A 343 -13.27 -9.54 -18.59
C LYS A 343 -13.34 -10.98 -19.10
N VAL A 344 -13.72 -11.92 -18.24
CA VAL A 344 -13.85 -13.34 -18.61
C VAL A 344 -15.10 -13.94 -17.98
N ALA A 345 -15.85 -14.73 -18.74
CA ALA A 345 -17.03 -15.43 -18.23
C ALA A 345 -16.64 -16.55 -17.24
N VAL A 346 -17.47 -16.75 -16.22
CA VAL A 346 -17.35 -17.87 -15.27
C VAL A 346 -18.30 -18.98 -15.70
N ASN A 347 -17.81 -19.88 -16.55
CA ASN A 347 -18.60 -20.99 -17.11
C ASN A 347 -17.77 -22.26 -17.41
N LYS A 348 -16.47 -22.26 -17.09
CA LYS A 348 -15.57 -23.39 -17.32
C LYS A 348 -15.72 -24.44 -16.23
N ASN A 349 -15.32 -25.68 -16.54
CA ASN A 349 -15.34 -26.77 -15.58
C ASN A 349 -14.29 -26.55 -14.47
N ALA A 350 -14.65 -26.78 -13.21
CA ALA A 350 -13.77 -26.63 -12.05
C ALA A 350 -13.78 -27.90 -11.17
N PRO A 351 -12.99 -28.94 -11.51
CA PRO A 351 -12.97 -30.21 -10.78
C PRO A 351 -12.63 -30.06 -9.29
N GLU A 352 -11.75 -29.12 -8.95
CA GLU A 352 -11.37 -28.83 -7.56
C GLU A 352 -12.53 -28.27 -6.74
N ALA A 353 -13.23 -27.28 -7.27
CA ALA A 353 -14.41 -26.71 -6.64
C ALA A 353 -15.49 -27.78 -6.42
N ARG A 354 -15.67 -28.69 -7.39
CA ARG A 354 -16.60 -29.82 -7.26
C ARG A 354 -16.17 -30.82 -6.19
N LYS A 355 -14.87 -31.03 -5.97
CA LYS A 355 -14.38 -31.90 -4.89
C LYS A 355 -14.63 -31.28 -3.52
N ILE A 356 -14.51 -29.96 -3.40
CA ILE A 356 -14.74 -29.22 -2.15
C ILE A 356 -16.26 -29.10 -1.88
N TYR A 357 -17.06 -28.88 -2.93
CA TYR A 357 -18.51 -28.66 -2.85
C TYR A 357 -19.29 -29.65 -3.74
N PRO A 358 -19.28 -30.96 -3.43
CA PRO A 358 -19.86 -32.00 -4.30
C PRO A 358 -21.37 -31.88 -4.49
N GLU A 359 -22.09 -31.40 -3.47
CA GLU A 359 -23.54 -31.22 -3.49
C GLU A 359 -24.00 -29.91 -4.15
N ASN A 360 -23.07 -29.00 -4.50
CA ASN A 360 -23.41 -27.73 -5.11
C ASN A 360 -23.39 -27.84 -6.65
N LEU A 361 -24.58 -27.81 -7.28
CA LEU A 361 -24.73 -27.92 -8.73
C LEU A 361 -23.99 -26.83 -9.52
N LEU A 362 -23.76 -25.66 -8.93
CA LEU A 362 -23.00 -24.56 -9.56
C LEU A 362 -21.48 -24.78 -9.53
N ALA A 363 -20.98 -25.65 -8.64
CA ALA A 363 -19.54 -25.95 -8.53
C ALA A 363 -18.98 -26.63 -9.80
N LYS A 364 -19.84 -27.17 -10.67
CA LYS A 364 -19.41 -27.75 -11.95
C LYS A 364 -18.92 -26.71 -12.95
N HIS A 365 -19.52 -25.52 -12.98
CA HIS A 365 -19.26 -24.50 -14.01
C HIS A 365 -18.76 -23.17 -13.45
N CYS A 366 -18.12 -23.20 -12.28
CA CYS A 366 -17.62 -22.02 -11.58
C CYS A 366 -16.15 -21.67 -11.90
N GLY A 367 -15.58 -22.28 -12.94
CA GLY A 367 -14.21 -22.01 -13.38
C GLY A 367 -14.11 -20.84 -14.36
N PHE A 368 -12.97 -20.17 -14.36
CA PHE A 368 -12.59 -19.17 -15.36
C PHE A 368 -11.13 -19.35 -15.76
N SER A 369 -10.79 -18.96 -16.99
CA SER A 369 -9.40 -18.96 -17.47
C SER A 369 -9.29 -18.02 -18.67
N THR A 370 -8.31 -17.14 -18.64
CA THR A 370 -8.00 -16.19 -19.71
C THR A 370 -6.48 -15.95 -19.75
N ILE A 371 -5.99 -15.47 -20.87
CA ILE A 371 -4.63 -14.97 -21.01
C ILE A 371 -4.70 -13.44 -21.08
N VAL A 372 -3.73 -12.75 -20.47
CA VAL A 372 -3.62 -11.29 -20.51
C VAL A 372 -2.23 -10.90 -20.97
N GLY A 373 -2.16 -10.10 -22.04
CA GLY A 373 -0.92 -9.46 -22.45
C GLY A 373 -0.55 -8.32 -21.51
N LEU A 374 0.75 -8.21 -21.20
CA LEU A 374 1.25 -7.16 -20.32
C LEU A 374 1.82 -5.94 -21.06
N ALA A 375 1.78 -5.93 -22.40
CA ALA A 375 2.24 -4.80 -23.20
C ALA A 375 1.53 -3.51 -22.75
N GLY A 376 2.27 -2.41 -22.53
CA GLY A 376 1.69 -1.15 -22.08
C GLY A 376 1.24 -1.11 -20.60
N LEU A 377 1.54 -2.15 -19.82
CA LEU A 377 1.48 -2.09 -18.34
C LEU A 377 2.88 -1.82 -17.76
N PRO A 378 2.98 -1.23 -16.55
CA PRO A 378 4.27 -1.02 -15.89
C PRO A 378 5.07 -2.32 -15.71
N LEU A 379 6.41 -2.22 -15.76
CA LEU A 379 7.30 -3.38 -15.60
C LEU A 379 7.11 -4.10 -14.26
N LYS A 380 6.67 -3.42 -13.21
CA LYS A 380 6.31 -4.03 -11.93
C LYS A 380 4.97 -3.49 -11.49
N SER A 381 3.99 -4.37 -11.33
CA SER A 381 2.62 -3.96 -11.03
C SER A 381 1.81 -5.11 -10.39
N GLU A 382 0.53 -4.85 -10.17
CA GLU A 382 -0.41 -5.84 -9.64
C GLU A 382 -1.68 -5.94 -10.49
N ILE A 383 -2.28 -7.13 -10.54
CA ILE A 383 -3.59 -7.37 -11.14
C ILE A 383 -4.55 -7.73 -10.01
N ILE A 384 -5.58 -6.91 -9.82
CA ILE A 384 -6.69 -7.20 -8.94
C ILE A 384 -7.69 -8.06 -9.71
N VAL A 385 -8.04 -9.21 -9.13
CA VAL A 385 -9.04 -10.13 -9.65
C VAL A 385 -10.35 -9.88 -8.91
N GLU A 386 -11.41 -9.56 -9.66
CA GLU A 386 -12.70 -9.18 -9.09
C GLU A 386 -13.86 -9.95 -9.75
N ALA A 387 -14.71 -10.58 -8.96
CA ALA A 387 -15.89 -11.31 -9.41
C ALA A 387 -17.14 -10.41 -9.46
N ILE A 388 -17.93 -10.56 -10.53
CA ILE A 388 -19.23 -9.92 -10.71
C ILE A 388 -20.31 -11.00 -10.72
N LEU A 389 -21.24 -10.89 -9.78
CA LEU A 389 -22.41 -11.77 -9.69
C LEU A 389 -23.55 -11.23 -10.57
N LYS A 390 -24.49 -12.10 -10.98
CA LYS A 390 -25.66 -11.71 -11.82
C LYS A 390 -26.52 -10.58 -11.22
N ASN A 391 -26.47 -10.36 -9.92
CA ASN A 391 -27.16 -9.27 -9.23
C ASN A 391 -26.35 -7.95 -9.21
N ASN A 392 -25.27 -7.85 -10.00
CA ASN A 392 -24.32 -6.73 -10.07
C ASN A 392 -23.45 -6.51 -8.81
N THR A 393 -23.43 -7.45 -7.86
CA THR A 393 -22.50 -7.41 -6.72
C THR A 393 -21.05 -7.63 -7.21
N GLN A 394 -20.12 -6.76 -6.79
CA GLN A 394 -18.71 -6.72 -7.24
C GLN A 394 -17.76 -7.03 -6.08
N VAL A 395 -16.99 -8.11 -6.21
CA VAL A 395 -16.20 -8.71 -5.12
C VAL A 395 -14.73 -8.83 -5.53
N SER A 396 -13.80 -8.14 -4.87
CA SER A 396 -12.37 -8.45 -5.08
C SER A 396 -12.01 -9.77 -4.41
N ILE A 397 -11.39 -10.70 -5.15
CA ILE A 397 -11.07 -12.04 -4.67
C ILE A 397 -9.56 -12.30 -4.55
N ALA A 398 -8.72 -11.69 -5.40
CA ALA A 398 -7.27 -11.90 -5.31
C ALA A 398 -6.46 -10.71 -5.84
N ILE A 399 -5.18 -10.65 -5.46
CA ILE A 399 -4.17 -9.75 -6.01
C ILE A 399 -2.98 -10.56 -6.50
N ILE A 400 -2.62 -10.40 -7.78
CA ILE A 400 -1.46 -11.03 -8.43
C ILE A 400 -0.38 -9.97 -8.62
N GLU A 401 0.73 -10.07 -7.89
CA GLU A 401 1.88 -9.17 -8.02
C GLU A 401 2.88 -9.75 -9.00
N PHE A 402 3.28 -8.99 -10.02
CA PHE A 402 4.21 -9.45 -11.06
C PHE A 402 5.32 -8.43 -11.34
N GLN A 403 6.41 -8.92 -11.92
CA GLN A 403 7.49 -8.12 -12.48
C GLN A 403 7.91 -8.68 -13.83
N ARG A 404 7.79 -7.88 -14.89
CA ARG A 404 8.41 -8.13 -16.19
C ARG A 404 9.89 -7.74 -16.10
N LEU A 405 10.76 -8.72 -16.34
CA LEU A 405 12.22 -8.58 -16.26
C LEU A 405 12.81 -8.02 -17.56
N THR A 406 12.16 -8.29 -18.70
CA THR A 406 12.61 -7.86 -20.02
C THR A 406 11.56 -6.97 -20.68
N PRO A 407 11.86 -5.72 -21.07
CA PRO A 407 10.97 -4.89 -21.88
C PRO A 407 10.67 -5.54 -23.24
N ILE A 408 9.56 -5.15 -23.87
CA ILE A 408 9.29 -5.59 -25.24
C ILE A 408 10.29 -4.93 -26.18
N THR A 409 10.97 -5.72 -27.00
CA THR A 409 11.95 -5.24 -27.96
C THR A 409 11.43 -5.31 -29.40
N SER A 410 11.95 -4.43 -30.24
CA SER A 410 11.79 -4.43 -31.69
C SER A 410 13.15 -4.72 -32.33
N SER A 411 13.13 -5.36 -33.50
CA SER A 411 14.33 -5.56 -34.32
C SER A 411 14.63 -4.37 -35.23
N TYR A 412 13.68 -3.44 -35.38
CA TYR A 412 13.84 -2.22 -36.15
C TYR A 412 14.63 -1.16 -35.36
N GLN A 413 15.48 -0.41 -36.04
CA GLN A 413 16.23 0.70 -35.46
C GLN A 413 15.66 2.02 -35.99
N PRO A 414 14.81 2.72 -35.23
CA PRO A 414 14.19 3.95 -35.68
C PRO A 414 15.20 5.09 -35.74
N THR A 415 15.10 5.90 -36.80
CA THR A 415 15.92 7.09 -37.00
C THR A 415 15.42 8.27 -36.18
N LEU A 416 14.11 8.43 -36.03
CA LEU A 416 13.48 9.47 -35.20
C LEU A 416 12.95 8.90 -33.89
N GLN A 417 13.07 9.70 -32.83
CA GLN A 417 12.62 9.35 -31.49
C GLN A 417 11.32 10.09 -31.15
N PRO A 418 10.31 9.44 -30.56
CA PRO A 418 9.08 10.14 -30.17
C PRO A 418 9.34 11.09 -28.99
N LEU A 419 8.83 12.32 -29.12
CA LEU A 419 8.73 13.29 -28.04
C LEU A 419 7.24 13.48 -27.69
N ALA A 420 6.84 12.99 -26.52
CA ALA A 420 5.45 13.10 -26.07
C ALA A 420 5.23 14.43 -25.32
N LEU A 421 4.32 15.26 -25.82
CA LEU A 421 3.81 16.42 -25.10
C LEU A 421 2.51 16.05 -24.38
N THR A 422 2.60 15.56 -23.14
CA THR A 422 1.45 15.18 -22.32
C THR A 422 0.81 16.42 -21.71
N CYS A 423 -0.45 16.70 -22.07
CA CYS A 423 -1.09 17.97 -21.75
C CYS A 423 -2.62 17.91 -21.77
N LEU A 424 -3.25 18.96 -21.22
CA LEU A 424 -4.68 19.21 -21.40
C LEU A 424 -4.89 20.12 -22.60
N GLY A 425 -6.05 20.01 -23.24
CA GLY A 425 -6.51 21.02 -24.16
C GLY A 425 -6.51 22.40 -23.49
N ARG A 426 -6.07 23.43 -24.22
CA ARG A 426 -6.01 24.84 -23.76
C ARG A 426 -4.91 25.19 -22.74
N SER A 427 -3.94 24.31 -22.52
CA SER A 427 -2.75 24.60 -21.66
C SER A 427 -1.60 25.33 -22.39
N GLY A 428 -1.82 25.88 -23.58
CA GLY A 428 -0.76 26.52 -24.38
C GLY A 428 0.04 25.54 -25.27
N THR A 429 -0.49 24.34 -25.47
CA THR A 429 0.13 23.25 -26.24
C THR A 429 0.56 23.66 -27.64
N THR A 430 -0.28 24.42 -28.34
CA THR A 430 0.01 24.87 -29.71
C THR A 430 1.15 25.88 -29.77
N TRP A 431 1.31 26.70 -28.72
CA TRP A 431 2.43 27.64 -28.61
C TRP A 431 3.75 26.89 -28.41
N LEU A 432 3.78 25.94 -27.47
CA LEU A 432 4.97 25.12 -27.25
C LEU A 432 5.34 24.29 -28.50
N MET A 433 4.37 23.64 -29.16
CA MET A 433 4.63 22.87 -30.38
C MET A 433 5.26 23.73 -31.49
N ARG A 434 4.86 24.99 -31.61
CA ARG A 434 5.46 25.94 -32.56
C ARG A 434 6.87 26.35 -32.18
N LEU A 435 7.16 26.55 -30.89
CA LEU A 435 8.54 26.80 -30.44
C LEU A 435 9.44 25.59 -30.74
N LEU A 436 8.94 24.39 -30.46
CA LEU A 436 9.65 23.15 -30.73
C LEU A 436 9.89 22.94 -32.24
N SER A 437 8.94 23.31 -33.11
CA SER A 437 9.05 23.10 -34.56
C SER A 437 10.21 23.86 -35.21
N GLU A 438 10.65 24.96 -34.58
CA GLU A 438 11.76 25.76 -35.08
C GLU A 438 13.14 25.21 -34.71
N HIS A 439 13.21 24.25 -33.79
CA HIS A 439 14.46 23.57 -33.49
C HIS A 439 14.86 22.65 -34.67
N PRO A 440 16.13 22.65 -35.12
CA PRO A 440 16.57 21.88 -36.28
C PRO A 440 16.38 20.37 -36.11
N ASN A 441 16.47 19.88 -34.87
CA ASN A 441 16.35 18.46 -34.52
C ASN A 441 15.01 18.05 -33.91
N ILE A 442 13.96 18.87 -34.08
CA ILE A 442 12.60 18.50 -33.69
C ILE A 442 11.66 18.68 -34.86
N ILE A 443 10.92 17.64 -35.21
CA ILE A 443 9.89 17.65 -36.26
C ILE A 443 8.52 17.63 -35.59
N VAL A 444 7.56 18.33 -36.18
CA VAL A 444 6.15 18.31 -35.78
C VAL A 444 5.30 18.07 -37.03
N SER A 445 4.04 17.66 -36.87
CA SER A 445 3.10 17.65 -37.99
C SER A 445 2.87 19.06 -38.52
N GLY A 446 3.27 19.39 -39.76
CA GLY A 446 3.27 20.77 -40.29
C GLY A 446 1.92 21.49 -40.30
N ASP A 447 0.80 20.77 -40.16
CA ASP A 447 -0.53 21.35 -40.11
C ASP A 447 -0.91 21.86 -38.72
N TYR A 448 -1.14 23.15 -38.62
CA TYR A 448 -1.76 23.79 -37.45
C TYR A 448 -3.15 23.16 -37.17
N PRO A 449 -3.50 22.75 -35.94
CA PRO A 449 -2.86 23.06 -34.65
C PRO A 449 -1.88 21.98 -34.13
N TYR A 450 -1.23 21.18 -34.98
CA TYR A 450 -0.30 20.11 -34.63
C TYR A 450 -0.97 18.92 -33.91
N GLU A 451 -1.98 18.30 -34.56
CA GLU A 451 -2.83 17.23 -33.97
C GLU A 451 -2.79 15.92 -34.76
N ILE A 452 -1.76 15.67 -35.58
CA ILE A 452 -1.58 14.36 -36.18
C ILE A 452 -0.94 13.41 -35.14
N LEU A 453 -1.61 12.30 -34.86
CA LEU A 453 -1.28 11.38 -33.75
C LEU A 453 -0.80 10.00 -34.26
N ALA A 454 0.19 10.00 -35.15
CA ALA A 454 0.60 8.80 -35.88
C ALA A 454 1.18 7.74 -34.93
N ALA A 455 2.08 8.12 -34.01
CA ALA A 455 2.60 7.19 -33.03
C ALA A 455 1.52 6.64 -32.11
N GLN A 456 0.58 7.48 -31.66
CA GLN A 456 -0.51 7.01 -30.80
C GLN A 456 -1.39 5.98 -31.49
N TYR A 457 -1.71 6.19 -32.77
CA TYR A 457 -2.48 5.25 -33.56
C TYR A 457 -1.76 3.88 -33.67
N TRP A 458 -0.50 3.88 -34.12
CA TRP A 458 0.25 2.64 -34.34
C TRP A 458 0.60 1.91 -33.04
N ILE A 459 0.92 2.63 -31.96
CA ILE A 459 1.16 2.03 -30.64
C ILE A 459 -0.13 1.47 -30.04
N HIS A 460 -1.27 2.16 -30.22
CA HIS A 460 -2.56 1.60 -29.82
C HIS A 460 -2.89 0.35 -30.63
N LEU A 461 -2.63 0.36 -31.94
CA LEU A 461 -2.79 -0.81 -32.80
C LEU A 461 -1.92 -1.97 -32.32
N PHE A 462 -0.63 -1.73 -32.06
CA PHE A 462 0.28 -2.72 -31.46
C PHE A 462 -0.33 -3.34 -30.21
N LYS A 463 -0.81 -2.51 -29.27
CA LYS A 463 -1.48 -3.00 -28.06
C LYS A 463 -2.71 -3.84 -28.38
N VAL A 464 -3.54 -3.48 -29.36
CA VAL A 464 -4.76 -4.24 -29.68
C VAL A 464 -4.44 -5.59 -30.32
N ILE A 465 -3.53 -5.64 -31.29
CA ILE A 465 -3.31 -6.84 -32.11
C ILE A 465 -2.28 -7.80 -31.50
N SER A 466 -1.37 -7.33 -30.65
CA SER A 466 -0.47 -8.21 -29.87
C SER A 466 -1.16 -8.90 -28.69
N GLU A 467 -2.38 -8.49 -28.35
CA GLU A 467 -3.08 -9.05 -27.20
C GLU A 467 -3.67 -10.44 -27.49
N PRO A 468 -3.58 -11.37 -26.53
CA PRO A 468 -4.29 -12.63 -26.56
C PRO A 468 -5.80 -12.45 -26.77
N ALA A 469 -6.42 -13.48 -27.37
CA ALA A 469 -7.85 -13.51 -27.62
C ALA A 469 -8.64 -13.17 -26.36
N ASN A 470 -9.65 -12.31 -26.51
CA ASN A 470 -10.59 -11.99 -25.44
C ASN A 470 -11.87 -12.80 -25.67
N PRO A 471 -12.25 -13.73 -24.77
CA PRO A 471 -13.43 -14.57 -24.97
C PRO A 471 -14.75 -13.81 -25.15
N LEU A 472 -14.81 -12.54 -24.72
CA LEU A 472 -16.01 -11.70 -24.82
C LEU A 472 -15.94 -10.67 -25.97
N GLU A 473 -14.75 -10.34 -26.45
CA GLU A 473 -14.52 -9.22 -27.38
C GLU A 473 -13.77 -9.64 -28.66
N SER A 474 -13.35 -10.90 -28.77
CA SER A 474 -12.82 -11.50 -30.00
C SER A 474 -13.92 -12.24 -30.74
N THR A 475 -13.96 -12.12 -32.08
CA THR A 475 -14.84 -12.92 -32.93
C THR A 475 -14.11 -14.14 -33.48
N PRO A 476 -14.54 -15.37 -33.17
CA PRO A 476 -13.96 -16.57 -33.78
C PRO A 476 -14.51 -16.85 -35.19
N ARG A 477 -15.50 -16.07 -35.67
CA ARG A 477 -16.14 -16.32 -36.98
C ARG A 477 -15.80 -15.23 -37.99
N LEU A 478 -15.22 -15.68 -39.12
CA LEU A 478 -14.77 -14.83 -40.22
C LEU A 478 -15.87 -13.88 -40.76
N HIS A 479 -17.14 -14.29 -40.77
CA HIS A 479 -18.24 -13.46 -41.29
C HIS A 479 -18.57 -12.23 -40.43
N TYR A 480 -18.32 -12.27 -39.12
CA TYR A 480 -18.51 -11.06 -38.28
C TYR A 480 -17.40 -10.05 -38.51
N PHE A 481 -16.19 -10.52 -38.79
CA PHE A 481 -15.07 -9.67 -39.20
C PHE A 481 -15.37 -9.03 -40.56
N ALA A 482 -15.85 -9.81 -41.54
CA ALA A 482 -16.21 -9.32 -42.86
C ALA A 482 -17.35 -8.27 -42.86
N ASN A 483 -18.33 -8.40 -41.96
CA ASN A 483 -19.50 -7.52 -41.91
C ASN A 483 -19.34 -6.31 -40.97
N LYS A 484 -18.25 -6.23 -40.20
CA LYS A 484 -17.96 -5.11 -39.29
C LYS A 484 -16.56 -4.58 -39.54
N LEU A 485 -16.38 -3.89 -40.67
CA LEU A 485 -15.10 -3.33 -41.13
C LEU A 485 -14.39 -2.42 -40.10
N ASN A 486 -15.13 -1.83 -39.17
CA ASN A 486 -14.59 -0.95 -38.12
C ASN A 486 -14.17 -1.71 -36.84
N TRP A 487 -14.26 -3.04 -36.81
CA TRP A 487 -13.88 -3.84 -35.64
C TRP A 487 -12.45 -4.35 -35.77
N ILE A 488 -11.53 -3.70 -35.06
CA ILE A 488 -10.17 -4.19 -34.83
C ILE A 488 -10.13 -4.68 -33.38
N GLY A 489 -10.33 -5.99 -33.18
CA GLY A 489 -10.35 -6.65 -31.87
C GLY A 489 -9.03 -7.39 -31.58
N HIS A 490 -8.95 -8.01 -30.40
CA HIS A 490 -7.83 -8.88 -30.04
C HIS A 490 -7.70 -10.06 -31.01
N HIS A 491 -6.47 -10.53 -31.24
CA HIS A 491 -6.20 -11.59 -32.21
C HIS A 491 -6.95 -12.89 -31.84
N PRO A 492 -7.96 -13.31 -32.62
CA PRO A 492 -8.89 -14.37 -32.20
C PRO A 492 -8.24 -15.76 -32.15
N PHE A 493 -7.08 -15.94 -32.77
CA PHE A 493 -6.34 -17.21 -32.78
C PHE A 493 -5.18 -17.25 -31.78
N TYR A 494 -4.94 -16.17 -31.03
CA TYR A 494 -3.93 -16.17 -29.97
C TYR A 494 -4.58 -16.68 -28.66
N GLU A 495 -4.80 -17.98 -28.61
CA GLU A 495 -5.43 -18.71 -27.49
C GLU A 495 -4.70 -20.03 -27.19
N PHE A 496 -5.09 -20.73 -26.13
CA PHE A 496 -4.55 -22.06 -25.83
C PHE A 496 -5.02 -23.09 -26.87
N SER A 497 -4.12 -23.52 -27.77
CA SER A 497 -4.36 -24.68 -28.63
C SER A 497 -3.60 -25.89 -28.08
N ASN A 498 -4.30 -26.99 -27.81
CA ASN A 498 -3.74 -28.19 -27.17
C ASN A 498 -2.75 -29.00 -28.05
N ASN A 499 -2.43 -28.55 -29.27
CA ASN A 499 -1.74 -29.40 -30.24
C ASN A 499 -0.38 -28.88 -30.77
N TYR A 500 0.05 -27.64 -30.50
CA TYR A 500 1.36 -27.12 -30.95
C TYR A 500 1.90 -26.00 -30.05
N ASP A 501 3.23 -25.78 -30.07
CA ASP A 501 3.98 -24.71 -29.36
C ASP A 501 3.70 -23.28 -29.89
N SER A 502 2.50 -23.05 -30.44
CA SER A 502 2.09 -21.77 -31.03
C SER A 502 1.89 -20.67 -30.01
N PHE A 503 1.54 -21.01 -28.76
CA PHE A 503 1.34 -20.04 -27.68
C PHE A 503 2.63 -19.27 -27.37
N SER A 504 3.76 -19.97 -27.26
CA SER A 504 5.07 -19.37 -27.02
C SER A 504 5.46 -18.42 -28.18
N TRP A 505 5.21 -18.85 -29.42
CA TRP A 505 5.45 -18.02 -30.61
C TRP A 505 4.60 -16.74 -30.60
N PHE A 506 3.29 -16.83 -30.33
CA PHE A 506 2.43 -15.65 -30.24
C PHE A 506 2.86 -14.71 -29.10
N GLY A 507 3.23 -15.28 -27.95
CA GLY A 507 3.61 -14.54 -26.75
C GLY A 507 4.99 -13.93 -26.76
N VAL A 508 5.83 -14.26 -27.76
CA VAL A 508 7.19 -13.71 -27.91
C VAL A 508 7.43 -13.18 -29.31
N ASP A 509 7.53 -14.08 -30.30
CA ASP A 509 7.97 -13.73 -31.66
C ASP A 509 6.95 -12.88 -32.41
N TYR A 510 5.67 -13.27 -32.39
CA TYR A 510 4.60 -12.47 -32.98
C TYR A 510 4.52 -11.08 -32.34
N THR A 511 4.55 -11.01 -31.01
CA THR A 511 4.51 -9.73 -30.27
C THR A 511 5.67 -8.82 -30.70
N LYS A 512 6.89 -9.37 -30.84
CA LYS A 512 8.06 -8.62 -31.35
C LYS A 512 7.89 -8.21 -32.82
N GLN A 513 7.38 -9.08 -33.69
CA GLN A 513 7.17 -8.76 -35.10
C GLN A 513 6.14 -7.63 -35.28
N VAL A 514 5.05 -7.65 -34.53
CA VAL A 514 4.08 -6.56 -34.52
C VAL A 514 4.70 -5.27 -34.00
N ALA A 515 5.51 -5.33 -32.94
CA ALA A 515 6.23 -4.17 -32.44
C ALA A 515 7.17 -3.58 -33.50
N THR A 516 7.94 -4.42 -34.18
CA THR A 516 8.80 -4.03 -35.32
C THR A 516 8.00 -3.33 -36.41
N PHE A 517 6.89 -3.93 -36.86
CA PHE A 517 6.04 -3.36 -37.91
C PHE A 517 5.46 -1.99 -37.52
N CYS A 518 4.96 -1.85 -36.30
CA CYS A 518 4.38 -0.59 -35.84
C CYS A 518 5.46 0.48 -35.69
N GLN A 519 6.63 0.14 -35.14
CA GLN A 519 7.75 1.07 -35.01
C GLN A 519 8.27 1.55 -36.37
N GLU A 520 8.42 0.64 -37.33
CA GLU A 520 8.81 0.98 -38.71
C GLU A 520 7.78 1.89 -39.38
N SER A 521 6.48 1.61 -39.20
CA SER A 521 5.41 2.43 -39.77
C SER A 521 5.40 3.86 -39.21
N ILE A 522 5.68 4.01 -37.92
CA ILE A 522 5.82 5.32 -37.26
C ILE A 522 7.05 6.06 -37.82
N ASP A 523 8.21 5.40 -37.86
CA ASP A 523 9.46 6.05 -38.27
C ASP A 523 9.42 6.48 -39.74
N LYS A 524 8.88 5.64 -40.64
CA LYS A 524 8.70 6.01 -42.06
C LYS A 524 7.77 7.21 -42.25
N TYR A 525 6.70 7.29 -41.46
CA TYR A 525 5.83 8.46 -41.48
C TYR A 525 6.59 9.71 -41.00
N TYR A 526 7.35 9.60 -39.90
CA TYR A 526 8.16 10.69 -39.39
C TYR A 526 9.23 11.15 -40.39
N GLN A 527 9.91 10.22 -41.07
CA GLN A 527 10.88 10.49 -42.13
C GLN A 527 10.25 11.25 -43.30
N ASN A 528 9.07 10.81 -43.77
CA ASN A 528 8.36 11.49 -44.86
C ASN A 528 8.01 12.95 -44.50
N ILE A 529 7.58 13.21 -43.26
CA ILE A 529 7.33 14.58 -42.80
C ILE A 529 8.64 15.39 -42.67
N ALA A 530 9.72 14.76 -42.21
CA ALA A 530 11.04 15.39 -42.14
C ALA A 530 11.51 15.84 -43.52
N GLU A 531 11.36 14.98 -44.53
CA GLU A 531 11.71 15.24 -45.93
C GLU A 531 10.90 16.41 -46.50
N ILE A 532 9.57 16.41 -46.30
CA ILE A 532 8.69 17.52 -46.71
C ILE A 532 9.12 18.85 -46.07
N GLN A 533 9.62 18.82 -44.84
CA GLN A 533 10.11 20.00 -44.12
C GLN A 533 11.57 20.35 -44.44
N GLY A 534 12.25 19.58 -45.30
CA GLY A 534 13.66 19.78 -45.63
C GLY A 534 14.61 19.58 -44.44
N LYS A 535 14.24 18.77 -43.45
CA LYS A 535 15.06 18.46 -42.27
C LYS A 535 15.86 17.18 -42.49
N THR A 536 17.17 17.25 -42.28
CA THR A 536 18.06 16.08 -42.36
C THR A 536 17.91 15.21 -41.12
N VAL A 537 17.73 13.91 -41.33
CA VAL A 537 17.63 12.90 -40.26
C VAL A 537 18.87 12.00 -40.31
N SER A 538 19.46 11.75 -39.14
CA SER A 538 20.60 10.85 -38.95
C SER A 538 20.23 9.71 -37.99
N LEU A 539 21.08 8.70 -37.88
CA LEU A 539 20.91 7.66 -36.86
C LEU A 539 21.04 8.28 -35.45
N PRO A 540 20.26 7.80 -34.45
CA PRO A 540 20.28 8.37 -33.10
C PRO A 540 21.65 8.30 -32.42
N SER A 541 22.50 7.34 -32.80
CA SER A 541 23.87 7.21 -32.31
C SER A 541 24.80 8.35 -32.77
N GLU A 542 24.46 9.04 -33.84
CA GLU A 542 25.20 10.19 -34.35
C GLU A 542 24.58 11.50 -33.87
N LYS A 543 23.27 11.63 -34.03
CA LYS A 543 22.53 12.83 -33.68
C LYS A 543 21.05 12.52 -33.43
N ILE A 544 20.57 12.82 -32.23
CA ILE A 544 19.18 12.57 -31.87
C ILE A 544 18.27 13.57 -32.60
N THR A 545 17.22 13.06 -33.24
CA THR A 545 16.15 13.86 -33.84
C THR A 545 14.81 13.38 -33.32
N TYR A 546 14.01 14.30 -32.81
CA TYR A 546 12.70 13.98 -32.24
C TYR A 546 11.58 14.27 -33.22
N PHE A 547 10.51 13.49 -33.12
CA PHE A 547 9.20 13.88 -33.65
C PHE A 547 8.26 14.12 -32.47
N ALA A 548 7.76 15.35 -32.35
CA ALA A 548 6.88 15.74 -31.25
C ALA A 548 5.40 15.56 -31.62
N GLU A 549 4.65 14.92 -30.72
CA GLU A 549 3.19 14.78 -30.81
C GLU A 549 2.55 15.15 -29.45
N LYS A 550 1.28 15.56 -29.47
CA LYS A 550 0.51 15.83 -28.23
C LYS A 550 -0.15 14.57 -27.70
N TYR A 551 0.01 14.28 -26.41
CA TYR A 551 -0.53 13.09 -25.75
C TYR A 551 -1.55 13.45 -24.67
N HIS A 552 -2.45 12.51 -24.38
CA HIS A 552 -3.40 12.59 -23.27
C HIS A 552 -3.08 11.53 -22.22
N ALA A 553 -2.98 11.93 -20.96
CA ALA A 553 -2.67 11.04 -19.83
C ALA A 553 -3.72 9.91 -19.59
N ASN A 554 -4.86 9.96 -20.30
CA ASN A 554 -5.93 8.97 -20.18
C ASN A 554 -5.59 7.63 -20.84
N PHE A 555 -4.55 7.61 -21.69
CA PHE A 555 -4.10 6.44 -22.44
C PHE A 555 -2.67 6.05 -22.04
N PRO A 556 -2.44 5.65 -20.77
CA PRO A 556 -1.10 5.39 -20.24
C PRO A 556 -0.40 4.23 -20.96
N HIS A 557 -1.15 3.30 -21.56
CA HIS A 557 -0.58 2.20 -22.34
C HIS A 557 0.23 2.70 -23.54
N ILE A 558 -0.15 3.83 -24.13
CA ILE A 558 0.59 4.39 -25.26
C ILE A 558 1.95 4.92 -24.80
N LEU A 559 1.96 5.77 -23.77
CA LEU A 559 3.19 6.32 -23.19
C LEU A 559 4.11 5.21 -22.68
N GLN A 560 3.55 4.19 -22.01
CA GLN A 560 4.30 3.06 -21.48
C GLN A 560 4.92 2.22 -22.61
N SER A 561 4.15 1.85 -23.64
CA SER A 561 4.67 1.11 -24.79
C SER A 561 5.69 1.90 -25.61
N SER A 562 5.48 3.20 -25.80
CA SER A 562 6.47 4.06 -26.47
C SER A 562 7.79 4.11 -25.70
N SER A 563 7.74 4.24 -24.37
CA SER A 563 8.95 4.25 -23.54
C SER A 563 9.72 2.92 -23.52
N GLU A 564 9.05 1.81 -23.84
CA GLU A 564 9.68 0.49 -23.91
C GLU A 564 10.28 0.20 -25.29
N LEU A 565 9.59 0.61 -26.36
CA LEU A 565 10.05 0.36 -27.73
C LEU A 565 11.16 1.32 -28.17
N TYR A 566 11.25 2.51 -27.58
CA TYR A 566 12.21 3.54 -27.94
C TYR A 566 13.12 3.87 -26.74
N SER A 567 14.41 3.60 -26.88
CA SER A 567 15.42 3.87 -25.84
C SER A 567 15.55 5.36 -25.49
N ASN A 568 15.31 6.24 -26.46
CA ASN A 568 15.40 7.69 -26.32
C ASN A 568 14.02 8.36 -26.33
N PHE A 569 12.96 7.65 -25.95
CA PHE A 569 11.67 8.28 -25.70
C PHE A 569 11.82 9.40 -24.66
N ARG A 570 11.21 10.56 -24.92
CA ARG A 570 11.17 11.70 -24.00
C ARG A 570 9.74 12.19 -23.84
N GLU A 571 9.42 12.67 -22.65
CA GLU A 571 8.09 13.19 -22.33
C GLU A 571 8.21 14.55 -21.63
N ILE A 572 7.43 15.51 -22.14
CA ILE A 572 7.22 16.82 -21.55
C ILE A 572 5.78 16.87 -21.05
N ILE A 573 5.61 17.18 -19.77
CA ILE A 573 4.31 17.49 -19.19
C ILE A 573 4.13 19.00 -19.21
N LEU A 574 3.15 19.49 -19.98
CA LEU A 574 2.78 20.91 -20.00
C LEU A 574 1.52 21.15 -19.18
N VAL A 575 1.69 21.93 -18.12
CA VAL A 575 0.60 22.41 -17.27
C VAL A 575 0.42 23.91 -17.43
N ARG A 576 -0.78 24.36 -17.12
CA ARG A 576 -1.18 25.75 -16.99
C ARG A 576 -2.09 25.82 -15.78
N ASP A 577 -2.25 26.99 -15.15
CA ASP A 577 -3.25 27.15 -14.10
C ASP A 577 -4.60 26.58 -14.58
N PHE A 578 -5.06 25.51 -13.93
CA PHE A 578 -6.23 24.73 -14.35
C PHE A 578 -7.50 25.58 -14.38
N ARG A 579 -7.52 26.69 -13.62
CA ARG A 579 -8.60 27.67 -13.63
C ARG A 579 -8.58 28.50 -14.93
N ASP A 580 -7.41 28.90 -15.40
CA ASP A 580 -7.25 29.58 -16.69
C ASP A 580 -7.54 28.65 -17.88
N VAL A 581 -7.29 27.35 -17.73
CA VAL A 581 -7.69 26.33 -18.72
C VAL A 581 -9.21 26.31 -18.88
N VAL A 582 -9.98 26.33 -17.77
CA VAL A 582 -11.45 26.41 -17.81
C VAL A 582 -11.92 27.71 -18.47
N CYS A 583 -11.35 28.87 -18.12
CA CYS A 583 -11.66 30.13 -18.82
C CYS A 583 -11.47 30.02 -20.34
N SER A 584 -10.34 29.42 -20.76
CA SER A 584 -10.04 29.27 -22.17
C SER A 584 -11.00 28.32 -22.89
N MET A 585 -11.46 27.24 -22.24
CA MET A 585 -12.47 26.34 -22.80
C MET A 585 -13.82 27.04 -23.00
N LEU A 586 -14.27 27.80 -22.00
CA LEU A 586 -15.52 28.57 -22.07
C LEU A 586 -15.46 29.62 -23.19
N ALA A 587 -14.39 30.41 -23.23
CA ALA A 587 -14.18 31.42 -24.27
C ALA A 587 -14.07 30.81 -25.68
N PHE A 588 -13.43 29.64 -25.82
CA PHE A 588 -13.32 28.96 -27.10
C PHE A 588 -14.67 28.51 -27.66
N ASN A 589 -15.51 27.90 -26.81
CA ASN A 589 -16.87 27.50 -27.19
C ASN A 589 -17.73 28.71 -27.58
N ALA A 590 -17.65 29.80 -26.81
CA ALA A 590 -18.37 31.05 -27.08
C ALA A 590 -17.97 31.68 -28.43
N LYS A 591 -16.65 31.77 -28.73
CA LYS A 591 -16.13 32.36 -29.98
C LYS A 591 -16.59 31.63 -31.25
N ARG A 592 -16.93 30.33 -31.16
CA ARG A 592 -17.19 29.46 -32.32
C ARG A 592 -18.63 28.98 -32.45
N SER A 593 -19.50 29.32 -31.50
CA SER A 593 -20.89 28.81 -31.42
C SER A 593 -20.99 27.28 -31.53
N LYS A 594 -19.94 26.56 -31.12
CA LYS A 594 -19.81 25.09 -31.17
C LYS A 594 -19.41 24.55 -29.80
N ASP A 595 -19.88 23.35 -29.47
CA ASP A 595 -19.57 22.69 -28.21
C ASP A 595 -18.36 21.76 -28.35
N GLY A 596 -17.16 22.33 -28.47
CA GLY A 596 -15.94 21.57 -28.72
C GLY A 596 -15.45 20.75 -27.52
N PHE A 597 -15.88 21.11 -26.30
CA PHE A 597 -15.48 20.45 -25.05
C PHE A 597 -16.62 19.71 -24.34
N GLY A 598 -17.82 19.63 -24.95
CA GLY A 598 -18.95 18.88 -24.40
C GLY A 598 -19.69 19.58 -23.27
N LEU A 599 -19.53 20.90 -23.10
CA LEU A 599 -20.20 21.71 -22.09
C LEU A 599 -21.73 21.59 -22.17
N LYS A 600 -22.31 21.45 -23.37
CA LYS A 600 -23.77 21.34 -23.57
C LYS A 600 -24.35 20.00 -23.12
N LYS A 601 -23.52 18.98 -22.85
CA LYS A 601 -23.97 17.71 -22.24
C LYS A 601 -24.41 17.91 -20.78
N HIS A 602 -23.98 19.01 -20.18
CA HIS A 602 -24.23 19.34 -18.78
C HIS A 602 -25.29 20.42 -18.66
N LYS A 603 -26.12 20.32 -17.63
CA LYS A 603 -27.13 21.36 -17.33
C LYS A 603 -26.49 22.60 -16.70
N LYS A 604 -25.29 22.45 -16.14
CA LYS A 604 -24.57 23.44 -15.35
C LYS A 604 -23.07 23.39 -15.68
N PRO A 605 -22.39 24.54 -15.89
CA PRO A 605 -20.93 24.57 -16.11
C PRO A 605 -20.10 23.90 -15.01
N GLU A 606 -20.60 23.84 -13.78
CA GLU A 606 -19.97 23.19 -12.64
C GLU A 606 -19.85 21.67 -12.83
N ASP A 607 -20.90 21.01 -13.36
CA ASP A 607 -20.90 19.57 -13.63
C ASP A 607 -19.81 19.22 -14.66
N PHE A 608 -19.59 20.10 -15.64
CA PHE A 608 -18.50 19.97 -16.61
C PHE A 608 -17.13 20.06 -15.92
N VAL A 609 -16.93 20.97 -14.95
CA VAL A 609 -15.68 21.06 -14.19
C VAL A 609 -15.43 19.79 -13.37
N TYR A 610 -16.45 19.21 -12.74
CA TYR A 610 -16.33 17.93 -12.03
C TYR A 610 -15.95 16.78 -12.97
N GLU A 611 -16.61 16.66 -14.11
CA GLU A 611 -16.27 15.63 -15.11
C GLU A 611 -14.84 15.83 -15.62
N PHE A 612 -14.47 17.06 -16.01
CA PHE A 612 -13.14 17.39 -16.49
C PHE A 612 -12.05 17.14 -15.44
N GLY A 613 -12.31 17.47 -14.18
CA GLY A 613 -11.43 17.18 -13.05
C GLY A 613 -11.15 15.68 -12.89
N ASN A 614 -12.21 14.87 -12.90
CA ASN A 614 -12.09 13.42 -12.71
C ASN A 614 -11.51 12.71 -13.93
N ASN A 615 -11.91 13.12 -15.14
CA ASN A 615 -11.61 12.38 -16.37
C ASN A 615 -10.35 12.87 -17.08
N SER A 616 -9.88 14.09 -16.84
CA SER A 616 -8.72 14.66 -17.57
C SER A 616 -7.62 15.15 -16.63
N VAL A 617 -7.97 15.88 -15.57
CA VAL A 617 -6.97 16.44 -14.63
C VAL A 617 -6.37 15.37 -13.74
N LYS A 618 -7.19 14.49 -13.17
CA LYS A 618 -6.73 13.43 -12.26
C LYS A 618 -5.74 12.45 -12.94
N PRO A 619 -5.99 11.94 -14.16
CA PRO A 619 -5.00 11.10 -14.86
C PRO A 619 -3.67 11.81 -15.12
N LEU A 620 -3.69 13.13 -15.41
CA LEU A 620 -2.47 13.91 -15.57
C LEU A 620 -1.68 14.02 -14.25
N LEU A 621 -2.38 14.26 -13.13
CA LEU A 621 -1.77 14.31 -11.80
C LEU A 621 -1.19 12.94 -11.39
N GLU A 622 -1.91 11.85 -11.66
CA GLU A 622 -1.43 10.48 -11.42
C GLU A 622 -0.18 10.18 -12.24
N ARG A 623 -0.17 10.54 -13.54
CA ARG A 623 1.00 10.41 -14.41
C ARG A 623 2.20 11.19 -13.86
N TRP A 624 1.98 12.44 -13.43
CA TRP A 624 3.04 13.25 -12.81
C TRP A 624 3.61 12.59 -11.56
N ARG A 625 2.78 12.15 -10.62
CA ARG A 625 3.24 11.55 -9.36
C ARG A 625 4.02 10.26 -9.54
N GLU A 626 3.71 9.49 -10.57
CA GLU A 626 4.38 8.23 -10.84
C GLU A 626 5.70 8.44 -11.62
N TYR A 627 5.81 9.49 -12.44
CA TYR A 627 6.93 9.66 -13.38
C TYR A 627 7.69 10.99 -13.25
N SER A 628 7.46 11.80 -12.22
CA SER A 628 8.08 13.14 -12.04
C SER A 628 9.61 13.15 -12.08
N GLU A 629 10.27 12.02 -11.77
CA GLU A 629 11.73 11.88 -11.83
C GLU A 629 12.27 11.63 -13.26
N LYS A 630 11.40 11.30 -14.23
CA LYS A 630 11.77 10.90 -15.60
C LYS A 630 11.25 11.84 -16.70
N VAL A 631 10.28 12.69 -16.38
CA VAL A 631 9.61 13.58 -17.34
C VAL A 631 9.97 15.03 -17.06
N HIS A 632 9.94 15.87 -18.09
CA HIS A 632 10.23 17.29 -17.95
C HIS A 632 8.93 18.10 -17.76
N LEU A 633 8.86 18.90 -16.69
CA LEU A 633 7.70 19.73 -16.41
C LEU A 633 7.88 21.13 -16.99
N ILE A 634 6.92 21.58 -17.80
CA ILE A 634 6.80 22.97 -18.23
C ILE A 634 5.52 23.54 -17.67
N ARG A 635 5.63 24.68 -16.96
CA ARG A 635 4.47 25.52 -16.64
C ARG A 635 4.34 26.57 -17.73
N TYR A 636 3.15 26.70 -18.29
CA TYR A 636 2.85 27.64 -19.35
C TYR A 636 3.25 29.08 -18.96
N GLU A 637 3.04 29.44 -17.69
CA GLU A 637 3.37 30.75 -17.14
C GLU A 637 4.88 31.03 -17.16
N ASP A 638 5.69 30.02 -16.89
CA ASP A 638 7.16 30.15 -16.97
C ASP A 638 7.61 30.24 -18.43
N LEU A 639 6.99 29.46 -19.33
CA LEU A 639 7.28 29.52 -20.77
C LEU A 639 7.01 30.90 -21.37
N ILE A 640 6.00 31.62 -20.88
CA ILE A 640 5.69 32.97 -21.34
C ILE A 640 6.60 34.03 -20.69
N ARG A 641 6.85 33.93 -19.38
CA ARG A 641 7.60 34.95 -18.63
C ARG A 641 9.12 34.82 -18.73
N PHE A 642 9.60 33.59 -18.85
CA PHE A 642 11.01 33.20 -18.88
C PHE A 642 11.26 32.23 -20.05
N PRO A 643 10.99 32.67 -21.30
CA PRO A 643 11.02 31.77 -22.46
C PRO A 643 12.42 31.21 -22.74
N VAL A 644 13.48 32.01 -22.52
CA VAL A 644 14.86 31.58 -22.79
C VAL A 644 15.29 30.49 -21.81
N GLU A 645 15.06 30.70 -20.51
CA GLU A 645 15.39 29.76 -19.44
C GLU A 645 14.58 28.47 -19.59
N THR A 646 13.28 28.59 -19.88
CA THR A 646 12.40 27.42 -20.05
C THR A 646 12.82 26.58 -21.25
N LEU A 647 13.11 27.21 -22.41
CA LEU A 647 13.56 26.50 -23.61
C LEU A 647 14.96 25.90 -23.45
N SER A 648 15.88 26.62 -22.79
CA SER A 648 17.22 26.11 -22.51
C SER A 648 17.18 24.83 -21.68
N SER A 649 16.40 24.82 -20.59
CA SER A 649 16.20 23.64 -19.75
C SER A 649 15.48 22.50 -20.49
N THR A 650 14.53 22.84 -21.38
CA THR A 650 13.83 21.85 -22.21
C THR A 650 14.81 21.17 -23.17
N PHE A 651 15.64 21.92 -23.90
CA PHE A 651 16.59 21.36 -24.85
C PHE A 651 17.74 20.62 -24.17
N GLU A 652 18.15 21.06 -22.98
CA GLU A 652 19.09 20.30 -22.13
C GLU A 652 18.53 18.92 -21.78
N TYR A 653 17.27 18.85 -21.33
CA TYR A 653 16.58 17.57 -21.05
C TYR A 653 16.48 16.66 -22.28
N LEU A 654 16.28 17.25 -23.47
CA LEU A 654 16.20 16.52 -24.72
C LEU A 654 17.58 16.14 -25.29
N GLU A 655 18.68 16.58 -24.67
CA GLU A 655 20.05 16.40 -25.16
C GLU A 655 20.27 17.03 -26.55
N LEU A 656 19.71 18.22 -26.75
CA LEU A 656 19.80 19.00 -27.98
C LEU A 656 20.61 20.29 -27.78
N GLU A 657 20.99 20.93 -28.88
CA GLU A 657 21.67 22.23 -28.85
C GLU A 657 20.78 23.29 -28.17
N ASN A 658 21.30 23.92 -27.11
CA ASN A 658 20.57 24.87 -26.29
C ASN A 658 21.29 26.22 -26.16
N SER A 659 22.10 26.57 -27.16
CA SER A 659 22.87 27.82 -27.22
C SER A 659 21.95 29.06 -27.17
N PRO A 660 22.36 30.17 -26.53
CA PRO A 660 21.56 31.40 -26.56
C PRO A 660 21.22 31.85 -27.99
N GLU A 661 22.13 31.64 -28.94
CA GLU A 661 21.96 31.98 -30.36
C GLU A 661 20.79 31.21 -31.00
N ILE A 662 20.70 29.90 -30.79
CA ILE A 662 19.63 29.09 -31.39
C ILE A 662 18.27 29.44 -30.77
N ILE A 663 18.23 29.65 -29.45
CA ILE A 663 16.99 29.98 -28.72
C ILE A 663 16.46 31.35 -29.16
N ASN A 664 17.32 32.36 -29.26
CA ASN A 664 16.93 33.70 -29.72
C ASN A 664 16.39 33.66 -31.15
N LYS A 665 17.05 32.89 -32.05
CA LYS A 665 16.59 32.71 -33.43
C LYS A 665 15.21 32.05 -33.51
N ILE A 666 14.94 31.06 -32.66
CA ILE A 666 13.62 30.41 -32.54
C ILE A 666 12.56 31.46 -32.14
N LEU A 667 12.82 32.23 -31.09
CA LEU A 667 11.88 33.25 -30.59
C LEU A 667 11.60 34.35 -31.62
N GLU A 668 12.63 34.83 -32.31
CA GLU A 668 12.51 35.83 -33.39
C GLU A 668 11.62 35.30 -34.52
N LYS A 669 11.87 34.08 -35.00
CA LYS A 669 11.11 33.50 -36.12
C LYS A 669 9.64 33.26 -35.78
N VAL A 670 9.34 32.81 -34.56
CA VAL A 670 7.96 32.60 -34.09
C VAL A 670 7.20 33.93 -33.93
N SER A 671 7.89 35.03 -33.62
CA SER A 671 7.26 36.36 -33.44
C SER A 671 6.77 37.02 -34.74
N GLN A 672 7.29 36.61 -35.91
CA GLN A 672 7.04 37.27 -37.19
C GLN A 672 5.77 36.80 -37.92
N ASP A 673 5.18 35.67 -37.54
CA ASP A 673 4.11 35.02 -38.30
C ASP A 673 2.81 34.90 -37.47
N THR A 674 1.85 35.77 -37.77
CA THR A 674 0.73 36.19 -36.89
C THR A 674 -0.66 35.71 -37.34
N THR A 675 -0.88 35.36 -38.60
CA THR A 675 -2.25 35.15 -39.15
C THR A 675 -2.94 33.86 -38.69
N GLN A 676 -2.22 32.76 -38.43
CA GLN A 676 -2.83 31.51 -37.94
C GLN A 676 -3.07 31.49 -36.43
N LEU A 677 -2.29 32.25 -35.66
CA LEU A 677 -2.38 32.39 -34.19
C LEU A 677 -3.72 33.00 -33.76
N GLU A 678 -4.17 34.04 -34.45
CA GLU A 678 -5.39 34.80 -34.14
C GLU A 678 -6.66 33.91 -34.12
N ARG A 679 -6.68 32.85 -34.93
CA ARG A 679 -7.84 31.94 -35.01
C ARG A 679 -8.05 31.16 -33.71
N HIS A 680 -6.98 30.69 -33.07
CA HIS A 680 -7.06 29.78 -31.91
C HIS A 680 -6.79 30.43 -30.55
N GLN A 681 -6.21 31.63 -30.57
CA GLN A 681 -6.03 32.45 -29.38
C GLN A 681 -7.39 32.92 -28.84
N THR A 682 -7.52 32.89 -27.51
CA THR A 682 -8.73 33.34 -26.79
C THR A 682 -8.46 34.57 -25.93
N SER A 683 -7.23 35.11 -25.92
CA SER A 683 -6.82 36.36 -25.27
C SER A 683 -6.23 37.32 -26.31
N SER A 684 -6.03 38.59 -25.96
CA SER A 684 -5.41 39.60 -26.83
C SER A 684 -3.91 39.35 -27.08
N ASN A 685 -3.18 38.86 -26.07
CA ASN A 685 -1.78 38.43 -26.16
C ASN A 685 -1.51 37.26 -25.18
N PRO A 686 -0.34 36.59 -25.25
CA PRO A 686 -0.01 35.48 -24.34
C PRO A 686 0.03 35.84 -22.85
N GLU A 687 0.59 37.01 -22.49
CA GLU A 687 0.67 37.43 -21.07
C GLU A 687 -0.73 37.72 -20.49
N ALA A 688 -1.61 38.34 -21.28
CA ALA A 688 -3.01 38.58 -20.92
C ALA A 688 -3.81 37.28 -20.74
N SER A 689 -3.22 36.11 -21.03
CA SER A 689 -3.82 34.82 -20.78
C SER A 689 -3.58 34.29 -19.35
N ILE A 690 -2.64 34.85 -18.60
CA ILE A 690 -2.26 34.40 -17.25
C ILE A 690 -3.12 35.12 -16.20
N GLY A 691 -3.76 34.36 -15.30
CA GLY A 691 -4.57 34.90 -14.21
C GLY A 691 -5.95 35.42 -14.61
N ARG A 692 -6.41 35.15 -15.84
CA ARG A 692 -7.73 35.56 -16.35
C ARG A 692 -8.86 35.02 -15.49
N TRP A 693 -8.68 33.84 -14.90
CA TRP A 693 -9.66 33.21 -14.02
C TRP A 693 -10.07 34.11 -12.85
N GLN A 694 -9.21 35.03 -12.41
CA GLN A 694 -9.52 35.97 -11.33
C GLN A 694 -10.63 36.95 -11.72
N GLN A 695 -10.76 37.28 -13.00
CA GLN A 695 -11.73 38.27 -13.49
C GLN A 695 -12.88 37.60 -14.24
N GLU A 696 -12.62 36.54 -15.01
CA GLU A 696 -13.58 35.97 -15.96
C GLU A 696 -14.46 34.85 -15.40
N LEU A 697 -13.99 34.09 -14.39
CA LEU A 697 -14.85 33.08 -13.77
C LEU A 697 -15.80 33.74 -12.79
N SER A 698 -17.07 33.29 -12.82
CA SER A 698 -18.04 33.66 -11.78
C SER A 698 -17.57 33.16 -10.40
N PRO A 699 -18.02 33.77 -9.30
CA PRO A 699 -17.66 33.31 -7.95
C PRO A 699 -17.93 31.82 -7.72
N GLU A 700 -19.02 31.29 -8.27
CA GLU A 700 -19.44 29.90 -8.17
C GLU A 700 -18.45 28.98 -8.90
N LEU A 701 -18.12 29.31 -10.15
CA LEU A 701 -17.15 28.55 -10.94
C LEU A 701 -15.74 28.62 -10.34
N LYS A 702 -15.32 29.77 -9.77
CA LYS A 702 -14.05 29.87 -9.03
C LYS A 702 -14.02 28.91 -7.86
N ALA A 703 -15.09 28.84 -7.06
CA ALA A 703 -15.18 27.94 -5.92
C ALA A 703 -15.10 26.47 -6.35
N VAL A 704 -15.84 26.07 -7.39
CA VAL A 704 -15.80 24.71 -7.93
C VAL A 704 -14.42 24.38 -8.49
N CYS A 705 -13.81 25.27 -9.29
CA CYS A 705 -12.45 25.04 -9.79
C CYS A 705 -11.42 24.96 -8.65
N ASN A 706 -11.48 25.80 -7.63
CA ASN A 706 -10.58 25.73 -6.48
C ASN A 706 -10.77 24.43 -5.68
N TYR A 707 -12.00 23.93 -5.57
CA TYR A 707 -12.29 22.64 -4.94
C TYR A 707 -11.77 21.47 -5.77
N VAL A 708 -12.23 21.35 -7.02
CA VAL A 708 -11.93 20.22 -7.91
C VAL A 708 -10.43 20.16 -8.23
N PHE A 709 -9.78 21.31 -8.40
CA PHE A 709 -8.36 21.39 -8.74
C PHE A 709 -7.46 21.63 -7.52
N ALA A 710 -7.96 21.59 -6.28
CA ALA A 710 -7.18 21.91 -5.08
C ALA A 710 -5.83 21.16 -5.03
N GLU A 711 -5.90 19.84 -5.22
CA GLU A 711 -4.74 18.96 -5.17
C GLU A 711 -3.74 19.25 -6.29
N VAL A 712 -4.23 19.46 -7.51
CA VAL A 712 -3.38 19.68 -8.68
C VAL A 712 -2.77 21.09 -8.69
N LEU A 713 -3.47 22.09 -8.13
CA LEU A 713 -2.96 23.45 -7.94
C LEU A 713 -1.84 23.48 -6.89
N GLU A 714 -1.95 22.70 -5.82
CA GLU A 714 -0.87 22.55 -4.81
C GLU A 714 0.34 21.86 -5.41
N GLU A 715 0.14 20.72 -6.09
CA GLU A 715 1.21 19.91 -6.67
C GLU A 715 2.05 20.69 -7.70
N PHE A 716 1.41 21.43 -8.61
CA PHE A 716 2.11 22.22 -9.64
C PHE A 716 2.41 23.67 -9.21
N SER A 717 2.31 23.99 -7.91
CA SER A 717 2.70 25.28 -7.33
C SER A 717 1.93 26.51 -7.88
N TYR A 718 0.63 26.36 -8.12
CA TYR A 718 -0.29 27.44 -8.54
C TYR A 718 -1.03 28.12 -7.37
N THR A 719 -0.61 27.85 -6.13
CA THR A 719 -1.11 28.53 -4.94
C THR A 719 -0.33 29.82 -4.67
N GLU A 720 -1.03 30.93 -4.44
CA GLU A 720 -0.39 32.25 -4.22
C GLU A 720 0.58 32.24 -3.01
N LYS A 721 1.87 32.49 -3.29
CA LYS A 721 2.82 32.99 -2.28
C LYS A 721 2.47 34.46 -2.01
N ARG A 722 2.11 34.81 -0.76
CA ARG A 722 2.00 36.20 -0.29
C ARG A 722 3.35 36.91 -0.48
N ASN A 723 3.49 37.70 -1.54
CA ASN A 723 4.61 38.63 -1.74
C ASN A 723 4.31 39.95 -1.02
N ILE A 724 5.15 40.31 -0.04
CA ILE A 724 5.27 41.69 0.46
C ILE A 724 6.46 42.28 -0.30
N GLN A 725 6.20 43.18 -1.25
CA GLN A 725 7.25 43.95 -1.93
C GLN A 725 7.66 45.16 -1.09
N ALA A 726 8.95 45.16 -0.75
CA ALA A 726 9.93 46.25 -0.81
C ALA A 726 9.45 47.72 -0.89
N THR A 727 9.78 48.47 0.18
CA THR A 727 10.32 49.84 0.10
C THR A 727 11.42 50.03 1.17
N GLY A 728 12.68 50.20 0.73
CA GLY A 728 13.71 51.10 1.31
C GLY A 728 14.35 50.86 2.71
N ILE A 729 15.54 50.23 2.70
CA ILE A 729 16.74 50.18 3.60
C ILE A 729 16.97 51.50 4.43
N PRO A 730 17.61 51.56 5.65
CA PRO A 730 18.75 50.73 6.05
C PRO A 730 19.02 50.34 7.53
N THR A 731 19.68 49.18 7.66
CA THR A 731 20.73 48.77 8.62
C THR A 731 20.59 49.05 10.12
N THR A 732 20.52 47.98 10.92
CA THR A 732 21.51 47.61 11.97
C THR A 732 21.00 46.38 12.75
N GLN A 733 21.77 45.29 12.73
CA GLN A 733 21.90 44.40 13.90
C GLN A 733 23.16 44.89 14.67
N PRO A 734 23.33 44.70 15.99
CA PRO A 734 22.66 43.71 16.84
C PRO A 734 22.19 44.24 18.21
N GLU A 735 21.33 43.48 18.88
CA GLU A 735 21.48 42.99 20.27
C GLU A 735 20.12 42.68 20.91
N THR A 736 20.02 41.47 21.42
CA THR A 736 18.97 40.97 22.30
C THR A 736 18.78 41.85 23.53
N PRO A 737 17.53 42.09 23.93
CA PRO A 737 17.16 41.67 25.28
C PRO A 737 15.85 40.89 25.31
N GLN A 738 15.91 39.78 26.06
CA GLN A 738 14.75 39.07 26.57
C GLN A 738 13.70 40.04 27.13
N LYS A 739 12.48 40.00 26.59
CA LYS A 739 11.25 40.13 27.41
C LYS A 739 10.05 39.56 26.67
N LYS A 740 9.38 38.66 27.39
CA LYS A 740 8.10 38.02 27.10
C LYS A 740 7.07 39.04 26.61
N THR A 741 6.38 38.70 25.52
CA THR A 741 5.00 39.14 25.32
C THR A 741 4.19 37.96 24.78
N GLU A 742 3.42 37.38 25.69
CA GLU A 742 2.34 36.45 25.44
C GLU A 742 1.33 37.06 24.48
N LEU A 743 0.97 36.34 23.41
CA LEU A 743 -0.25 36.63 22.66
C LEU A 743 -1.40 35.88 23.33
N ILE A 744 -2.25 36.70 23.94
CA ILE A 744 -3.38 36.40 24.80
C ILE A 744 -4.40 35.52 24.06
N LEU A 745 -4.46 34.25 24.46
CA LEU A 745 -5.68 33.45 24.39
C LEU A 745 -6.69 34.07 25.37
N SER A 746 -7.74 34.70 24.85
CA SER A 746 -8.80 35.24 25.69
C SER A 746 -9.54 34.10 26.40
N ARG A 747 -9.43 34.13 27.72
CA ARG A 747 -10.14 33.34 28.72
C ARG A 747 -11.65 33.36 28.49
N GLU A 748 -12.23 32.18 28.26
CA GLU A 748 -13.51 31.84 28.88
C GLU A 748 -13.21 31.11 30.19
N LYS A 749 -13.75 31.65 31.28
CA LYS A 749 -13.55 31.21 32.65
C LYS A 749 -14.38 29.95 32.91
N GLY A 750 -13.72 28.89 33.38
CA GLY A 750 -14.38 27.72 33.97
C GLY A 750 -13.56 26.44 33.85
N GLU A 751 -12.55 26.28 34.70
CA GLU A 751 -12.02 25.01 35.22
C GLU A 751 -11.78 23.82 34.25
N ASN A 752 -10.56 23.68 33.75
CA ASN A 752 -9.57 22.67 34.19
C ASN A 752 -8.51 22.37 33.11
N ILE A 753 -7.27 22.33 33.57
CA ILE A 753 -6.05 22.16 32.81
C ILE A 753 -5.93 20.74 32.20
N LYS A 754 -5.25 20.62 31.04
CA LYS A 754 -4.56 19.41 30.48
C LYS A 754 -5.39 18.31 29.79
N CYS A 755 -5.65 18.47 28.49
CA CYS A 755 -5.61 17.31 27.59
C CYS A 755 -5.06 17.73 26.24
N LEU A 756 -3.88 17.21 25.90
CA LEU A 756 -3.30 17.38 24.57
C LEU A 756 -3.83 16.24 23.70
N ALA A 757 -4.49 16.59 22.60
CA ALA A 757 -5.04 15.60 21.68
C ALA A 757 -3.93 14.71 21.11
N THR A 758 -4.01 13.41 21.39
CA THR A 758 -3.18 12.38 20.74
C THR A 758 -3.93 11.75 19.59
N LEU A 759 -3.19 11.25 18.60
CA LEU A 759 -3.69 10.33 17.59
C LEU A 759 -2.87 9.04 17.68
N GLY A 760 -3.54 7.90 17.70
CA GLY A 760 -2.91 6.61 17.88
C GLY A 760 -3.89 5.46 17.82
N LYS A 761 -3.35 4.25 17.81
CA LYS A 761 -4.10 2.98 17.83
C LYS A 761 -3.23 1.88 18.45
N ILE A 762 -3.87 0.91 19.09
CA ILE A 762 -3.27 -0.39 19.46
C ILE A 762 -3.34 -1.29 18.22
N ASP A 763 -2.20 -1.80 17.76
CA ASP A 763 -2.12 -2.67 16.58
C ASP A 763 -2.32 -4.15 16.94
N LYS A 764 -1.78 -4.57 18.09
CA LYS A 764 -1.80 -5.97 18.51
C LYS A 764 -1.71 -6.13 20.02
N ILE A 765 -2.45 -7.10 20.55
CA ILE A 765 -2.33 -7.60 21.92
C ILE A 765 -2.05 -9.11 21.83
N LEU A 766 -1.09 -9.59 22.62
CA LEU A 766 -0.72 -11.01 22.69
C LEU A 766 -0.47 -11.42 24.14
N ILE A 767 -0.81 -12.65 24.48
CA ILE A 767 -0.35 -13.33 25.69
C ILE A 767 0.72 -14.33 25.26
N ASP A 768 1.95 -14.16 25.73
CA ASP A 768 3.07 -15.06 25.44
C ASP A 768 3.96 -15.21 26.68
N ASN A 769 4.28 -16.44 27.06
CA ASN A 769 5.22 -16.78 28.15
C ASN A 769 4.99 -16.00 29.47
N GLN A 770 3.75 -15.90 29.94
CA GLN A 770 3.35 -15.13 31.13
C GLN A 770 3.46 -13.60 30.99
N PHE A 771 3.52 -13.08 29.76
CA PHE A 771 3.50 -11.64 29.52
C PHE A 771 2.35 -11.23 28.62
N PHE A 772 1.71 -10.14 29.00
CA PHE A 772 0.81 -9.36 28.16
C PHE A 772 1.64 -8.39 27.31
N GLN A 773 1.70 -8.62 26.01
CA GLN A 773 2.43 -7.77 25.07
C GLN A 773 1.47 -6.91 24.26
N ILE A 774 1.63 -5.59 24.34
CA ILE A 774 0.80 -4.64 23.61
C ILE A 774 1.69 -3.81 22.68
N THR A 775 1.37 -3.79 21.38
CA THR A 775 2.06 -2.95 20.40
C THR A 775 1.08 -2.01 19.71
N GLY A 776 1.57 -0.83 19.33
CA GLY A 776 0.76 0.15 18.63
C GLY A 776 1.58 1.36 18.22
N TRP A 777 0.89 2.44 17.88
CA TRP A 777 1.50 3.73 17.62
C TRP A 777 0.68 4.87 18.21
N VAL A 778 1.35 5.92 18.67
CA VAL A 778 0.70 7.12 19.21
C VAL A 778 1.65 8.32 19.12
N PHE A 779 1.09 9.50 18.88
CA PHE A 779 1.80 10.76 19.03
C PHE A 779 0.85 11.85 19.54
N PHE A 780 1.42 12.88 20.17
CA PHE A 780 0.69 14.09 20.50
C PHE A 780 0.64 15.03 19.30
N LEU A 781 -0.52 15.63 19.01
CA LEU A 781 -0.68 16.55 17.88
C LEU A 781 0.15 17.84 18.03
N ASN A 782 0.63 18.14 19.23
CA ASN A 782 1.56 19.25 19.51
C ASN A 782 3.05 18.83 19.51
N SER A 783 3.37 17.65 18.96
CA SER A 783 4.74 17.13 18.81
C SER A 783 5.48 16.77 20.11
N MET A 784 4.79 16.66 21.25
CA MET A 784 5.44 16.19 22.49
C MET A 784 5.65 14.68 22.51
N PRO A 785 6.77 14.18 23.09
CA PRO A 785 7.04 12.75 23.16
C PRO A 785 6.13 12.06 24.18
N VAL A 786 5.78 10.80 23.90
CA VAL A 786 5.10 9.93 24.86
C VAL A 786 6.14 9.41 25.85
N THR A 787 5.91 9.63 27.14
CA THR A 787 6.82 9.25 28.23
C THR A 787 6.28 8.09 29.07
N GLY A 788 5.03 7.68 28.87
CA GLY A 788 4.40 6.61 29.65
C GLY A 788 2.98 6.27 29.19
N PHE A 789 2.42 5.23 29.81
CA PHE A 789 0.99 4.91 29.73
C PHE A 789 0.38 4.72 31.12
N LYS A 790 -0.91 5.02 31.29
CA LYS A 790 -1.76 4.31 32.26
C LYS A 790 -2.37 3.12 31.55
N VAL A 791 -2.30 1.95 32.15
CA VAL A 791 -2.86 0.71 31.59
C VAL A 791 -4.02 0.24 32.47
N SER A 792 -5.15 -0.08 31.84
CA SER A 792 -6.29 -0.72 32.49
C SER A 792 -6.70 -1.94 31.67
N VAL A 793 -6.94 -3.07 32.36
CA VAL A 793 -7.40 -4.33 31.77
C VAL A 793 -8.66 -4.76 32.52
N ASP A 794 -9.78 -4.94 31.82
CA ASP A 794 -11.10 -5.23 32.39
C ASP A 794 -11.45 -4.34 33.60
N ASN A 795 -11.34 -3.03 33.39
CA ASN A 795 -11.59 -1.99 34.40
C ASN A 795 -10.67 -2.03 35.63
N THR A 796 -9.62 -2.85 35.61
CA THR A 796 -8.60 -2.92 36.65
C THR A 796 -7.35 -2.17 36.19
N GLN A 797 -6.99 -1.10 36.91
CA GLN A 797 -5.76 -0.37 36.61
C GLN A 797 -4.55 -1.23 37.01
N ILE A 798 -3.56 -1.32 36.12
CA ILE A 798 -2.31 -2.04 36.36
C ILE A 798 -1.26 -1.05 36.87
N ASP A 799 -0.52 -1.46 37.89
CA ASP A 799 0.57 -0.66 38.45
C ASP A 799 1.75 -0.57 37.47
N ASN A 800 2.16 0.66 37.17
CA ASN A 800 3.18 0.96 36.15
C ASN A 800 4.60 0.52 36.53
N ILE A 801 4.86 0.16 37.78
CA ILE A 801 6.21 -0.15 38.30
C ILE A 801 6.82 -1.36 37.61
N ASN A 802 5.99 -2.30 37.16
CA ASN A 802 6.43 -3.57 36.56
C ASN A 802 6.19 -3.65 35.04
N ILE A 803 5.87 -2.53 34.38
CA ILE A 803 5.61 -2.50 32.94
C ILE A 803 6.88 -2.11 32.19
N GLU A 804 7.39 -2.99 31.34
CA GLU A 804 8.45 -2.63 30.40
C GLU A 804 7.84 -1.80 29.26
N GLN A 805 8.39 -0.60 29.02
CA GLN A 805 7.86 0.34 28.04
C GLN A 805 8.95 0.76 27.06
N ILE A 806 8.70 0.54 25.77
CA ILE A 806 9.60 0.93 24.67
C ILE A 806 8.86 1.92 23.78
N PHE A 807 9.46 3.10 23.56
CA PHE A 807 8.92 4.17 22.73
C PHE A 807 9.86 4.50 21.56
N GLY A 808 9.38 5.31 20.61
CA GLY A 808 10.22 5.87 19.55
C GLY A 808 10.61 4.89 18.45
N LEU A 809 9.89 3.76 18.32
CA LEU A 809 10.17 2.76 17.30
C LEU A 809 9.84 3.29 15.90
N PRO A 810 10.62 2.94 14.86
CA PRO A 810 10.38 3.41 13.49
C PRO A 810 8.99 3.06 12.97
N SER A 811 8.33 4.02 12.32
CA SER A 811 6.95 3.89 11.85
C SER A 811 6.74 4.46 10.45
N PRO A 812 7.40 3.89 9.41
CA PRO A 812 7.32 4.41 8.04
C PRO A 812 5.89 4.40 7.48
N GLY A 813 5.08 3.38 7.80
CA GLY A 813 3.66 3.35 7.42
C GLY A 813 2.82 4.46 8.09
N VAL A 814 3.11 4.80 9.35
CA VAL A 814 2.45 5.91 10.07
C VAL A 814 2.89 7.25 9.47
N LYS A 815 4.18 7.40 9.13
CA LYS A 815 4.69 8.58 8.42
C LYS A 815 4.08 8.73 7.03
N LYS A 816 3.86 7.64 6.30
CA LYS A 816 3.17 7.66 5.00
C LYS A 816 1.72 8.13 5.13
N ASN A 817 0.99 7.65 6.15
CA ASN A 817 -0.42 8.01 6.37
C ASN A 817 -0.60 9.38 7.05
N HIS A 818 0.42 9.84 7.77
CA HIS A 818 0.46 11.13 8.47
C HIS A 818 1.75 11.92 8.15
N PRO A 819 2.00 12.27 6.88
CA PRO A 819 3.29 12.82 6.43
C PRO A 819 3.59 14.20 7.02
N ARG A 820 2.54 14.97 7.30
CA ARG A 820 2.61 16.34 7.85
C ARG A 820 2.74 16.38 9.39
N ILE A 821 2.72 15.23 10.07
CA ILE A 821 2.82 15.16 11.53
C ILE A 821 4.27 14.91 11.96
N GLN A 822 4.78 15.79 12.81
CA GLN A 822 6.10 15.66 13.41
C GLN A 822 6.11 14.51 14.44
N GLY A 823 7.12 13.64 14.38
CA GLY A 823 7.17 12.44 15.21
C GLY A 823 6.49 11.19 14.60
N ALA A 824 5.71 11.33 13.52
CA ALA A 824 5.04 10.21 12.85
C ALA A 824 6.00 9.14 12.26
N ALA A 825 7.29 9.44 12.11
CA ALA A 825 8.32 8.49 11.69
C ALA A 825 8.86 7.61 12.83
N LYS A 826 8.60 7.98 14.09
CA LYS A 826 9.01 7.26 15.32
C LYS A 826 7.87 7.18 16.34
N ALA A 827 6.67 6.86 15.88
CA ALA A 827 5.46 6.87 16.69
C ALA A 827 5.11 5.51 17.31
N ARG A 828 5.84 4.43 16.98
CA ARG A 828 5.51 3.08 17.45
C ARG A 828 5.99 2.85 18.90
N PHE A 829 5.22 2.05 19.64
CA PHE A 829 5.52 1.63 21.01
C PHE A 829 5.32 0.12 21.19
N LYS A 830 5.95 -0.42 22.24
CA LYS A 830 5.77 -1.78 22.74
C LYS A 830 5.72 -1.76 24.27
N LEU A 831 4.68 -2.34 24.85
CA LEU A 831 4.53 -2.56 26.29
C LEU A 831 4.59 -4.07 26.58
N ARG A 832 5.22 -4.44 27.69
CA ARG A 832 5.24 -5.81 28.20
C ARG A 832 4.87 -5.79 29.68
N ILE A 833 3.80 -6.50 30.03
CA ILE A 833 3.24 -6.53 31.38
C ILE A 833 3.32 -7.98 31.89
N PRO A 834 3.99 -8.26 33.00
CA PRO A 834 4.01 -9.61 33.58
C PRO A 834 2.62 -9.97 34.11
N LEU A 835 2.20 -11.21 33.84
CA LEU A 835 0.94 -11.78 34.31
C LEU A 835 1.21 -13.03 35.16
N ASN A 836 0.44 -13.20 36.23
CA ASN A 836 0.38 -14.48 36.95
C ASN A 836 -0.60 -15.46 36.28
N GLN A 837 -0.62 -16.73 36.72
CA GLN A 837 -1.49 -17.75 36.11
C GLN A 837 -2.99 -17.40 36.19
N ASP A 838 -3.45 -16.86 37.32
CA ASP A 838 -4.85 -16.46 37.48
C ASP A 838 -5.26 -15.33 36.51
N GLN A 839 -4.33 -14.39 36.25
CA GLN A 839 -4.53 -13.30 35.31
C GLN A 839 -4.57 -13.79 33.85
N ILE A 840 -3.76 -14.79 33.50
CA ILE A 840 -3.77 -15.37 32.14
C ILE A 840 -5.13 -16.00 31.83
N GLU A 841 -5.71 -16.74 32.80
CA GLU A 841 -7.05 -17.31 32.64
C GLU A 841 -8.13 -16.22 32.58
N LYS A 842 -8.02 -15.19 33.43
CA LYS A 842 -8.98 -14.07 33.47
C LYS A 842 -8.98 -13.24 32.17
N TYR A 843 -7.82 -12.98 31.58
CA TYR A 843 -7.66 -12.03 30.47
C TYR A 843 -7.82 -12.63 29.07
N LYS A 844 -8.56 -13.73 28.92
CA LYS A 844 -8.75 -14.38 27.62
C LYS A 844 -9.55 -13.54 26.62
N ASN A 845 -10.59 -12.83 27.05
CA ASN A 845 -11.47 -11.99 26.19
C ASN A 845 -11.65 -10.57 26.78
N CYS A 846 -10.54 -9.89 27.07
CA CYS A 846 -10.54 -8.68 27.91
C CYS A 846 -10.47 -7.36 27.12
N LEU A 847 -11.01 -6.31 27.73
CA LEU A 847 -10.89 -4.93 27.27
C LEU A 847 -9.59 -4.32 27.80
N VAL A 848 -8.78 -3.75 26.90
CA VAL A 848 -7.54 -3.05 27.23
C VAL A 848 -7.68 -1.57 26.91
N ILE A 849 -7.41 -0.73 27.91
CA ILE A 849 -7.44 0.73 27.79
C ILE A 849 -6.05 1.27 28.11
N LEU A 850 -5.45 1.96 27.14
CA LEU A 850 -4.18 2.67 27.30
C LEU A 850 -4.41 4.18 27.29
N THR A 851 -3.95 4.89 28.31
CA THR A 851 -3.93 6.35 28.31
C THR A 851 -2.48 6.82 28.12
N PRO A 852 -2.11 7.35 26.94
CA PRO A 852 -0.76 7.87 26.71
C PRO A 852 -0.50 9.08 27.59
N LYS A 853 0.72 9.20 28.08
CA LYS A 853 1.18 10.29 28.95
C LYS A 853 2.41 10.96 28.40
N THR A 854 2.51 12.26 28.69
CA THR A 854 3.71 13.06 28.54
C THR A 854 3.85 13.90 29.80
N ASN A 855 4.83 13.53 30.64
CA ASN A 855 4.92 14.03 32.02
C ASN A 855 3.58 13.83 32.78
N GLU A 856 2.97 14.92 33.26
CA GLU A 856 1.68 14.95 33.97
C GLU A 856 0.46 15.21 33.06
N ILE A 857 0.58 15.08 31.74
CA ILE A 857 -0.50 15.35 30.78
C ILE A 857 -0.96 14.04 30.14
N GLU A 858 -2.27 13.80 30.19
CA GLU A 858 -2.90 12.64 29.58
C GLU A 858 -3.43 12.96 28.18
N GLY A 859 -3.18 12.05 27.24
CA GLY A 859 -3.74 12.08 25.89
C GLY A 859 -5.03 11.27 25.77
N ASN A 860 -5.54 11.16 24.53
CA ASN A 860 -6.74 10.37 24.23
C ASN A 860 -6.51 8.88 24.53
N VAL A 861 -7.49 8.26 25.19
CA VAL A 861 -7.47 6.81 25.47
C VAL A 861 -7.47 6.00 24.16
N LEU A 862 -6.66 4.95 24.13
CA LEU A 862 -6.64 3.93 23.10
C LEU A 862 -7.31 2.69 23.66
N VAL A 863 -8.26 2.11 22.93
CA VAL A 863 -9.09 1.00 23.40
C VAL A 863 -9.00 -0.14 22.40
N GLU A 864 -8.77 -1.35 22.88
CA GLU A 864 -8.74 -2.57 22.06
C GLU A 864 -9.19 -3.79 22.87
N VAL A 865 -9.69 -4.81 22.18
CA VAL A 865 -10.16 -6.06 22.80
C VAL A 865 -9.24 -7.21 22.43
N LEU A 866 -8.75 -7.95 23.42
CA LEU A 866 -8.07 -9.21 23.18
C LEU A 866 -9.11 -10.32 22.93
N ASN A 867 -8.95 -11.08 21.84
CA ASN A 867 -9.85 -12.15 21.40
C ASN A 867 -11.35 -11.76 21.44
N PRO A 868 -11.77 -10.80 20.60
CA PRO A 868 -13.17 -10.38 20.57
C PRO A 868 -14.09 -11.54 20.22
N ASN A 869 -15.18 -11.70 20.97
CA ASN A 869 -16.13 -12.80 20.85
C ASN A 869 -17.56 -12.36 20.48
N PHE A 870 -17.82 -11.05 20.47
CA PHE A 870 -19.03 -10.45 19.92
C PHE A 870 -18.83 -10.12 18.44
N LYS A 871 -19.87 -10.37 17.64
CA LYS A 871 -19.90 -9.95 16.23
C LYS A 871 -20.38 -8.51 16.12
N VAL A 872 -20.25 -7.94 14.93
CA VAL A 872 -20.79 -6.63 14.58
C VAL A 872 -21.70 -6.77 13.36
N PHE A 873 -22.77 -5.99 13.30
CA PHE A 873 -23.73 -6.06 12.20
C PHE A 873 -23.04 -5.88 10.82
N PRO A 874 -23.22 -6.81 9.87
CA PRO A 874 -22.46 -6.85 8.60
C PRO A 874 -22.94 -5.85 7.52
N GLY A 875 -24.05 -5.13 7.70
CA GLY A 875 -24.60 -4.18 6.71
C GLY A 875 -25.55 -4.83 5.68
N ASP A 876 -26.06 -4.04 4.72
CA ASP A 876 -26.86 -4.52 3.57
C ASP A 876 -26.03 -4.93 2.34
N ASP A 877 -24.75 -4.56 2.31
CA ASP A 877 -23.80 -5.02 1.28
C ASP A 877 -23.28 -6.41 1.64
N ILE A 878 -23.62 -7.41 0.81
CA ILE A 878 -23.23 -8.84 0.97
C ILE A 878 -21.70 -9.03 0.67
N ASN A 879 -20.95 -7.93 0.55
CA ASN A 879 -19.51 -7.84 0.28
C ASN A 879 -18.74 -7.08 1.38
N THR A 880 -19.08 -7.32 2.63
CA THR A 880 -18.35 -6.76 3.76
C THR A 880 -16.93 -7.37 3.82
N SER A 881 -15.96 -6.73 3.17
CA SER A 881 -14.53 -7.06 3.31
C SER A 881 -14.09 -7.00 4.78
N GLU A 882 -13.09 -7.80 5.19
CA GLU A 882 -12.48 -7.74 6.55
C GLU A 882 -12.13 -6.30 6.95
N LYS A 883 -11.72 -5.49 5.97
CA LYS A 883 -11.35 -4.09 6.15
C LYS A 883 -12.51 -3.23 6.67
N ILE A 884 -13.74 -3.46 6.20
CA ILE A 884 -14.95 -2.75 6.67
C ILE A 884 -15.35 -3.23 8.07
N LEU A 885 -15.22 -4.53 8.36
CA LEU A 885 -15.50 -5.09 9.70
C LEU A 885 -14.47 -4.62 10.75
N HIS A 886 -13.20 -4.53 10.37
CA HIS A 886 -12.15 -3.93 11.19
C HIS A 886 -12.35 -2.42 11.40
N GLN A 887 -12.84 -1.69 10.39
CA GLN A 887 -13.15 -0.27 10.52
C GLN A 887 -14.37 -0.02 11.42
N ALA A 888 -15.35 -0.93 11.37
CA ALA A 888 -16.56 -0.95 12.19
C ALA A 888 -16.26 -1.18 13.67
N THR A 889 -15.50 -2.23 14.00
CA THR A 889 -15.06 -2.54 15.37
C THR A 889 -14.18 -1.42 15.93
N TYR A 890 -13.25 -0.88 15.12
CA TYR A 890 -12.42 0.26 15.50
C TYR A 890 -13.25 1.51 15.84
N THR A 891 -14.28 1.82 15.05
CA THR A 891 -15.18 2.96 15.31
C THR A 891 -15.92 2.80 16.64
N GLY A 892 -16.48 1.62 16.92
CA GLY A 892 -17.15 1.34 18.20
C GLY A 892 -16.24 1.50 19.42
N LEU A 893 -15.01 0.98 19.34
CA LEU A 893 -14.02 1.12 20.42
C LEU A 893 -13.53 2.56 20.61
N LYS A 894 -13.41 3.32 19.52
CA LYS A 894 -13.08 4.76 19.57
C LYS A 894 -14.16 5.56 20.30
N TRP A 895 -15.44 5.27 20.03
CA TRP A 895 -16.58 5.89 20.70
C TRP A 895 -16.64 5.55 22.19
N LEU A 896 -16.36 4.30 22.56
CA LEU A 896 -16.21 3.92 23.96
C LEU A 896 -15.14 4.76 24.66
N GLY A 897 -14.01 5.01 24.00
CA GLY A 897 -12.97 5.91 24.51
C GLY A 897 -13.47 7.33 24.81
N TYR A 898 -14.30 7.89 23.93
CA TYR A 898 -14.93 9.20 24.16
C TYR A 898 -15.90 9.19 25.34
N LEU A 899 -16.73 8.15 25.47
CA LEU A 899 -17.68 8.01 26.58
C LEU A 899 -16.94 7.88 27.94
N ILE A 900 -15.88 7.09 28.01
CA ILE A 900 -15.10 6.95 29.24
C ILE A 900 -14.40 8.26 29.58
N GLN A 901 -13.64 8.84 28.64
CA GLN A 901 -12.72 9.92 28.97
C GLN A 901 -13.38 11.31 28.99
N ARG A 902 -14.43 11.54 28.20
CA ARG A 902 -15.04 12.88 28.06
C ARG A 902 -16.38 12.99 28.78
N ILE A 903 -17.17 11.93 28.79
CA ILE A 903 -18.42 11.89 29.54
C ILE A 903 -18.18 11.49 30.99
N GLY A 904 -17.24 10.57 31.22
CA GLY A 904 -17.03 9.95 32.52
C GLY A 904 -17.97 8.77 32.75
N LEU A 905 -18.35 8.07 31.68
CA LEU A 905 -19.17 6.85 31.74
C LEU A 905 -18.56 5.85 32.71
N LYS A 906 -19.36 5.33 33.63
CA LYS A 906 -18.98 4.29 34.59
C LYS A 906 -19.53 2.92 34.16
N PRO A 907 -18.92 1.81 34.60
CA PRO A 907 -19.36 0.45 34.21
C PRO A 907 -20.75 0.02 34.68
N MET A 908 -21.41 0.81 35.54
CA MET A 908 -22.76 0.56 36.07
C MET A 908 -23.81 1.53 35.51
N ASP A 909 -23.39 2.51 34.71
CA ASP A 909 -24.27 3.60 34.28
C ASP A 909 -25.35 3.08 33.33
N SER A 910 -26.48 3.77 33.35
CA SER A 910 -27.55 3.59 32.37
C SER A 910 -27.30 4.47 31.15
N ILE A 911 -27.22 3.85 29.97
CA ILE A 911 -26.93 4.52 28.70
C ILE A 911 -28.05 4.31 27.68
N LEU A 912 -28.45 5.39 27.02
CA LEU A 912 -29.33 5.39 25.86
C LEU A 912 -28.52 5.72 24.59
N ASP A 913 -28.55 4.83 23.61
CA ASP A 913 -27.88 4.97 22.31
C ASP A 913 -28.93 5.19 21.21
N ILE A 914 -28.97 6.40 20.66
CA ILE A 914 -30.01 6.84 19.71
C ILE A 914 -29.44 6.79 18.30
N GLY A 915 -30.09 6.02 17.43
CA GLY A 915 -29.50 5.61 16.16
C GLY A 915 -28.41 4.56 16.38
N CYS A 916 -28.69 3.58 17.24
CA CYS A 916 -27.72 2.55 17.65
C CYS A 916 -27.28 1.62 16.51
N GLY A 917 -27.96 1.67 15.36
CA GLY A 917 -27.86 0.73 14.24
C GLY A 917 -26.45 0.51 13.71
N GLU A 918 -26.06 1.26 12.66
CA GLU A 918 -24.73 1.11 12.03
C GLU A 918 -23.59 1.78 12.81
N SER A 919 -23.91 2.51 13.88
CA SER A 919 -22.95 3.24 14.71
C SER A 919 -22.00 2.32 15.49
N LYS A 920 -22.48 1.14 15.85
CA LYS A 920 -21.70 0.05 16.47
C LYS A 920 -21.07 0.47 17.81
N VAL A 921 -21.60 1.50 18.47
CA VAL A 921 -21.16 1.93 19.81
C VAL A 921 -21.41 0.84 20.85
N TYR A 922 -22.52 0.09 20.70
CA TYR A 922 -22.83 -1.08 21.54
C TYR A 922 -21.68 -2.10 21.59
N TYR A 923 -20.91 -2.27 20.52
CA TYR A 923 -19.82 -3.26 20.46
C TYR A 923 -18.71 -2.98 21.48
N GLY A 924 -18.32 -1.73 21.68
CA GLY A 924 -17.38 -1.40 22.75
C GLY A 924 -18.01 -1.62 24.12
N LEU A 925 -19.27 -1.17 24.27
CA LEU A 925 -19.99 -1.22 25.54
C LEU A 925 -20.20 -2.66 26.04
N THR A 926 -20.33 -3.67 25.17
CA THR A 926 -20.47 -5.08 25.60
C THR A 926 -19.30 -5.59 26.44
N TYR A 927 -18.11 -5.01 26.27
CA TYR A 927 -16.91 -5.35 27.05
C TYR A 927 -16.67 -4.41 28.24
N TYR A 928 -17.31 -3.24 28.27
CA TYR A 928 -17.12 -2.23 29.32
C TYR A 928 -18.18 -2.28 30.41
N LEU A 929 -19.45 -2.37 30.01
CA LEU A 929 -20.60 -2.36 30.91
C LEU A 929 -20.76 -3.71 31.62
N THR A 930 -21.03 -3.63 32.91
CA THR A 930 -21.29 -4.81 33.73
C THR A 930 -22.75 -5.25 33.65
N PRO A 931 -23.10 -6.45 34.15
CA PRO A 931 -24.49 -6.90 34.15
C PRO A 931 -25.46 -6.03 34.95
N LYS A 932 -24.98 -5.15 35.84
CA LYS A 932 -25.81 -4.21 36.62
C LYS A 932 -26.11 -2.90 35.86
N ALA A 933 -25.36 -2.60 34.80
CA ALA A 933 -25.64 -1.46 33.93
C ALA A 933 -26.88 -1.72 33.09
N ARG A 934 -27.44 -0.65 32.51
CA ARG A 934 -28.57 -0.73 31.58
C ARG A 934 -28.19 -0.08 30.25
N TYR A 935 -28.19 -0.85 29.17
CA TYR A 935 -28.04 -0.32 27.82
C TYR A 935 -29.37 -0.39 27.09
N GLU A 936 -29.79 0.73 26.50
CA GLU A 936 -30.97 0.82 25.65
C GLU A 936 -30.57 1.41 24.29
N GLY A 937 -30.71 0.63 23.22
CA GLY A 937 -30.49 1.07 21.85
C GLY A 937 -31.82 1.27 21.13
N ILE A 938 -32.01 2.45 20.54
CA ILE A 938 -33.17 2.71 19.67
C ILE A 938 -32.73 3.06 18.26
N ASP A 939 -33.40 2.46 17.28
CA ASP A 939 -33.17 2.70 15.86
C ASP A 939 -34.47 2.52 15.07
N PHE A 940 -34.52 2.95 13.81
CA PHE A 940 -35.65 2.69 12.90
C PHE A 940 -35.35 1.60 11.86
N SER A 941 -34.15 1.00 11.89
CA SER A 941 -33.80 -0.16 11.06
C SER A 941 -34.15 -1.49 11.74
N ASN A 942 -35.25 -2.10 11.30
CA ASN A 942 -35.67 -3.44 11.76
C ASN A 942 -34.56 -4.49 11.58
N LYS A 943 -33.79 -4.40 10.48
CA LYS A 943 -32.74 -5.38 10.16
C LYS A 943 -31.65 -5.38 11.23
N VAL A 944 -31.19 -4.21 11.65
CA VAL A 944 -30.09 -4.09 12.61
C VAL A 944 -30.55 -4.47 14.01
N ILE A 945 -31.75 -4.05 14.40
CA ILE A 945 -32.31 -4.35 15.73
C ILE A 945 -32.51 -5.85 15.92
N ASN A 946 -33.11 -6.54 14.94
CA ASN A 946 -33.33 -7.99 15.04
C ASN A 946 -32.02 -8.76 15.19
N TRP A 947 -30.99 -8.36 14.45
CA TRP A 947 -29.66 -8.95 14.59
C TRP A 947 -29.04 -8.66 15.96
N ALA A 948 -29.14 -7.41 16.46
CA ALA A 948 -28.57 -7.04 17.74
C ALA A 948 -29.23 -7.79 18.90
N GLN A 949 -30.54 -8.02 18.84
CA GLN A 949 -31.26 -8.86 19.80
C GLN A 949 -30.76 -10.32 19.77
N GLN A 950 -30.54 -10.87 18.57
CA GLN A 950 -30.09 -12.26 18.41
C GLN A 950 -28.63 -12.47 18.86
N GLU A 951 -27.73 -11.55 18.53
CA GLU A 951 -26.28 -11.72 18.77
C GLU A 951 -25.81 -11.12 20.11
N ILE A 952 -26.38 -9.98 20.52
CA ILE A 952 -25.94 -9.24 21.70
C ILE A 952 -26.86 -9.53 22.89
N THR A 953 -28.17 -9.24 22.78
CA THR A 953 -29.11 -9.38 23.91
C THR A 953 -29.16 -10.81 24.44
N SER A 954 -29.07 -11.82 23.57
CA SER A 954 -29.03 -13.23 23.95
C SER A 954 -27.89 -13.60 24.91
N ARG A 955 -26.76 -12.89 24.84
CA ARG A 955 -25.57 -13.10 25.69
C ARG A 955 -25.42 -12.04 26.77
N LYS A 956 -26.05 -10.88 26.60
CA LYS A 956 -26.03 -9.72 27.50
C LYS A 956 -27.47 -9.25 27.73
N PRO A 957 -28.21 -9.86 28.67
CA PRO A 957 -29.62 -9.54 28.91
C PRO A 957 -29.88 -8.09 29.33
N ASN A 958 -28.86 -7.37 29.77
CA ASN A 958 -28.94 -5.96 30.13
C ASN A 958 -28.73 -4.99 28.95
N PHE A 959 -28.59 -5.52 27.73
CA PHE A 959 -28.55 -4.76 26.48
C PHE A 959 -29.86 -4.96 25.71
N ASN A 960 -30.71 -3.94 25.71
CA ASN A 960 -32.00 -3.94 25.04
C ASN A 960 -31.93 -3.13 23.75
N PHE A 961 -32.53 -3.65 22.69
CA PHE A 961 -32.59 -2.97 21.38
C PHE A 961 -34.05 -2.89 20.93
N GLN A 962 -34.50 -1.71 20.48
CA GLN A 962 -35.88 -1.47 20.07
C GLN A 962 -35.94 -0.80 18.70
N CYS A 963 -36.72 -1.37 17.79
CA CYS A 963 -37.03 -0.75 16.51
C CYS A 963 -38.25 0.14 16.65
N GLN A 964 -38.17 1.36 16.12
CA GLN A 964 -39.23 2.36 16.16
C GLN A 964 -39.73 2.64 14.75
N ASP A 965 -41.05 2.73 14.55
CA ASP A 965 -41.67 2.95 13.24
C ASP A 965 -41.58 4.41 12.77
N ILE A 966 -40.37 4.97 12.74
CA ILE A 966 -40.11 6.36 12.39
C ILE A 966 -39.83 6.46 10.89
N TYR A 967 -40.56 7.32 10.19
CA TYR A 967 -40.30 7.66 8.79
C TYR A 967 -38.95 8.34 8.64
N HIS A 968 -38.08 7.79 7.79
CA HIS A 968 -36.86 8.43 7.32
C HIS A 968 -36.66 8.13 5.83
N PRO A 969 -36.42 9.14 4.97
CA PRO A 969 -36.45 8.94 3.52
C PRO A 969 -35.41 7.93 2.99
N ILE A 970 -34.29 7.76 3.71
CA ILE A 970 -33.19 6.86 3.31
C ILE A 970 -33.27 5.50 4.01
N TYR A 971 -33.60 5.48 5.30
CA TYR A 971 -33.34 4.32 6.17
C TYR A 971 -34.61 3.61 6.62
N ASN A 972 -35.76 4.28 6.58
CA ASN A 972 -37.07 3.69 6.84
C ASN A 972 -38.16 4.45 6.07
N SER A 973 -38.12 4.36 4.74
CA SER A 973 -39.05 5.08 3.86
C SER A 973 -40.50 4.60 3.96
N LYS A 974 -40.73 3.45 4.60
CA LYS A 974 -42.06 2.88 4.89
C LYS A 974 -42.60 3.26 6.27
N GLY A 975 -41.80 3.97 7.09
CA GLY A 975 -42.23 4.34 8.43
C GLY A 975 -43.45 5.25 8.41
N THR A 976 -44.34 5.10 9.40
CA THR A 976 -45.59 5.88 9.44
C THR A 976 -45.54 7.07 10.40
N MET A 977 -44.64 7.05 11.38
CA MET A 977 -44.51 8.11 12.38
C MET A 977 -43.42 9.12 12.00
N PRO A 978 -43.72 10.42 11.90
CA PRO A 978 -42.67 11.43 11.69
C PRO A 978 -41.84 11.63 12.96
N MET A 979 -40.52 11.85 12.82
CA MET A 979 -39.56 11.99 13.93
C MET A 979 -39.99 13.05 14.96
N LYS A 980 -40.45 14.23 14.52
CA LYS A 980 -41.00 15.29 15.38
C LYS A 980 -42.20 14.90 16.28
N LYS A 981 -42.81 13.73 16.10
CA LYS A 981 -43.88 13.19 16.96
C LYS A 981 -43.41 12.06 17.88
N PHE A 982 -42.18 11.59 17.72
CA PHE A 982 -41.68 10.41 18.43
C PHE A 982 -41.20 10.74 19.85
N VAL A 983 -41.96 10.32 20.85
CA VAL A 983 -41.56 10.42 22.25
C VAL A 983 -40.71 9.20 22.62
N PHE A 984 -39.51 9.41 23.17
CA PHE A 984 -38.66 8.29 23.61
C PHE A 984 -39.42 7.43 24.64
N PRO A 985 -39.45 6.09 24.50
CA PRO A 985 -40.29 5.19 25.28
C PRO A 985 -39.76 4.94 26.71
N TYR A 986 -39.21 5.97 27.34
CA TYR A 986 -38.58 5.91 28.65
C TYR A 986 -39.13 7.01 29.55
N ALA A 987 -39.17 6.76 30.85
CA ALA A 987 -39.58 7.75 31.84
C ALA A 987 -38.59 8.92 31.89
N GLU A 988 -39.01 10.03 32.49
CA GLU A 988 -38.10 11.15 32.76
C GLU A 988 -36.95 10.70 33.68
N ALA A 989 -35.77 11.31 33.52
CA ALA A 989 -34.59 11.01 34.35
C ALA A 989 -34.20 9.50 34.42
N SER A 990 -34.33 8.79 33.30
CA SER A 990 -34.00 7.37 33.20
C SER A 990 -32.51 7.07 32.99
N PHE A 991 -31.73 7.97 32.39
CA PHE A 991 -30.37 7.67 31.92
C PHE A 991 -29.32 8.60 32.52
N ASP A 992 -28.15 8.02 32.81
CA ASP A 992 -26.93 8.75 33.20
C ASP A 992 -26.25 9.34 31.95
N VAL A 993 -26.24 8.57 30.86
CA VAL A 993 -25.58 8.92 29.60
C VAL A 993 -26.51 8.74 28.40
N VAL A 994 -26.47 9.68 27.47
CA VAL A 994 -27.07 9.54 26.14
C VAL A 994 -25.97 9.66 25.08
N CYS A 995 -26.02 8.85 24.02
CA CYS A 995 -25.05 8.86 22.93
C CYS A 995 -25.76 8.90 21.58
N ILE A 996 -25.25 9.75 20.66
CA ILE A 996 -25.77 9.91 19.31
C ILE A 996 -24.60 10.06 18.35
N SER A 997 -24.12 8.95 17.81
CA SER A 997 -22.84 8.98 17.10
C SER A 997 -22.92 9.42 15.65
N ASN A 998 -24.07 9.27 14.99
CA ASN A 998 -24.18 9.57 13.56
C ASN A 998 -25.60 9.93 13.10
N LEU A 999 -26.56 10.19 14.00
CA LEU A 999 -27.95 10.44 13.60
C LEU A 999 -28.22 11.91 13.24
N PHE A 1000 -27.67 12.87 14.00
CA PHE A 1000 -28.00 14.29 13.81
C PHE A 1000 -27.62 14.82 12.43
N THR A 1001 -26.58 14.27 11.81
CA THR A 1001 -26.17 14.61 10.43
C THR A 1001 -27.14 14.13 9.36
N HIS A 1002 -28.20 13.41 9.72
CA HIS A 1002 -29.27 12.95 8.83
C HIS A 1002 -30.65 13.51 9.20
N LEU A 1003 -30.73 14.38 10.22
CA LEU A 1003 -31.99 14.95 10.67
C LEU A 1003 -32.15 16.40 10.27
N SER A 1004 -33.40 16.80 10.05
CA SER A 1004 -33.76 18.20 9.88
C SER A 1004 -33.60 18.99 11.19
N SER A 1005 -33.51 20.32 11.10
CA SER A 1005 -33.41 21.20 12.28
C SER A 1005 -34.56 21.04 13.27
N ILE A 1006 -35.79 20.82 12.78
CA ILE A 1006 -36.95 20.59 13.62
C ILE A 1006 -36.87 19.25 14.37
N ASP A 1007 -36.35 18.22 13.70
CA ASP A 1007 -36.20 16.89 14.28
C ASP A 1007 -35.05 16.86 15.31
N VAL A 1008 -33.92 17.53 15.05
CA VAL A 1008 -32.83 17.69 16.03
C VAL A 1008 -33.33 18.40 17.28
N ARG A 1009 -34.09 19.49 17.13
CA ARG A 1009 -34.64 20.22 18.27
C ARG A 1009 -35.64 19.39 19.07
N HIS A 1010 -36.45 18.56 18.42
CA HIS A 1010 -37.31 17.58 19.08
C HIS A 1010 -36.51 16.54 19.86
N ASN A 1011 -35.45 15.98 19.24
CA ASN A 1011 -34.58 15.02 19.89
C ASN A 1011 -33.86 15.63 21.11
N LEU A 1012 -33.33 16.85 21.00
CA LEU A 1012 -32.73 17.59 22.12
C LEU A 1012 -33.69 17.69 23.32
N TYR A 1013 -34.97 18.00 23.07
CA TYR A 1013 -35.98 18.03 24.13
C TYR A 1013 -36.20 16.66 24.78
N GLN A 1014 -36.32 15.59 23.98
CA GLN A 1014 -36.47 14.24 24.51
C GLN A 1014 -35.23 13.79 25.30
N ILE A 1015 -34.02 14.15 24.84
CA ILE A 1015 -32.75 13.91 25.54
C ILE A 1015 -32.76 14.58 26.91
N GLN A 1016 -33.13 15.86 26.96
CA GLN A 1016 -33.24 16.58 28.24
C GLN A 1016 -34.22 15.89 29.18
N ARG A 1017 -35.36 15.42 28.68
CA ARG A 1017 -36.38 14.75 29.49
C ARG A 1017 -35.84 13.46 30.12
N VAL A 1018 -35.20 12.60 29.33
CA VAL A 1018 -34.75 11.27 29.78
C VAL A 1018 -33.42 11.29 30.54
N LEU A 1019 -32.61 12.35 30.43
CA LEU A 1019 -31.40 12.50 31.23
C LEU A 1019 -31.72 12.77 32.71
N LYS A 1020 -30.96 12.15 33.60
CA LYS A 1020 -30.89 12.53 35.02
C LYS A 1020 -30.21 13.88 35.19
N VAL A 1021 -30.47 14.56 36.31
CA VAL A 1021 -29.68 15.74 36.69
C VAL A 1021 -28.22 15.32 36.90
N GLY A 1022 -27.28 16.05 36.30
CA GLY A 1022 -25.86 15.69 36.18
C GLY A 1022 -25.54 14.69 35.06
N GLY A 1023 -26.56 14.13 34.41
CA GLY A 1023 -26.42 13.26 33.25
C GLY A 1023 -25.99 14.03 32.00
N LYS A 1024 -25.29 13.35 31.09
CA LYS A 1024 -24.66 13.97 29.90
C LYS A 1024 -25.03 13.26 28.60
N CYS A 1025 -25.16 14.03 27.54
CA CYS A 1025 -25.29 13.52 26.18
C CYS A 1025 -24.04 13.86 25.36
N LEU A 1026 -23.48 12.87 24.68
CA LEU A 1026 -22.46 13.03 23.65
C LEU A 1026 -23.12 12.85 22.27
N PHE A 1027 -22.99 13.83 21.39
CA PHE A 1027 -23.45 13.67 20.01
C PHE A 1027 -22.46 14.21 18.98
N ALA A 1028 -22.48 13.60 17.80
CA ALA A 1028 -21.71 14.04 16.64
C ALA A 1028 -22.57 14.85 15.67
N CYS A 1029 -21.99 15.91 15.11
CA CYS A 1029 -22.62 16.72 14.08
C CYS A 1029 -21.57 17.38 13.16
N PHE A 1030 -22.04 18.14 12.18
CA PHE A 1030 -21.21 19.09 11.43
C PHE A 1030 -21.60 20.52 11.84
N LEU A 1031 -20.68 21.25 12.46
CA LEU A 1031 -20.86 22.63 12.89
C LEU A 1031 -20.44 23.60 11.78
N ILE A 1032 -21.40 24.34 11.26
CA ILE A 1032 -21.17 25.42 10.33
C ILE A 1032 -20.83 26.69 11.14
N ASN A 1033 -19.58 27.11 11.07
CA ASN A 1033 -19.03 28.32 11.67
C ASN A 1033 -18.08 29.00 10.69
N TYR A 1034 -17.54 30.16 11.03
CA TYR A 1034 -16.67 30.92 10.13
C TYR A 1034 -15.50 30.08 9.59
N GLU A 1035 -14.87 29.27 10.44
CA GLU A 1035 -13.75 28.42 10.04
C GLU A 1035 -14.19 27.26 9.14
N SER A 1036 -15.27 26.54 9.46
CA SER A 1036 -15.72 25.43 8.60
C SER A 1036 -16.26 25.93 7.28
N GLN A 1037 -17.00 27.05 7.27
CA GLN A 1037 -17.44 27.70 6.03
C GLN A 1037 -16.25 28.11 5.17
N LYS A 1038 -15.23 28.73 5.76
CA LYS A 1038 -14.00 29.09 5.05
C LYS A 1038 -13.30 27.86 4.49
N LEU A 1039 -13.18 26.78 5.25
CA LEU A 1039 -12.50 25.57 4.78
C LEU A 1039 -13.33 24.76 3.77
N ILE A 1040 -14.67 24.81 3.84
CA ILE A 1040 -15.58 24.33 2.80
C ILE A 1040 -15.35 25.15 1.52
N ALA A 1041 -15.32 26.48 1.64
CA ALA A 1041 -15.08 27.39 0.52
C ALA A 1041 -13.68 27.23 -0.10
N ASP A 1042 -12.66 26.96 0.73
CA ASP A 1042 -11.28 26.64 0.32
C ASP A 1042 -11.17 25.24 -0.30
N GLY A 1043 -12.27 24.48 -0.39
CA GLY A 1043 -12.32 23.15 -0.95
C GLY A 1043 -11.62 22.05 -0.13
N LYS A 1044 -11.29 22.33 1.13
CA LYS A 1044 -10.61 21.39 2.04
C LYS A 1044 -11.57 20.43 2.72
N SER A 1045 -12.87 20.68 2.64
CA SER A 1045 -13.88 19.83 3.27
C SER A 1045 -14.12 18.54 2.49
N SER A 1046 -14.17 17.44 3.24
CA SER A 1046 -14.64 16.13 2.79
C SER A 1046 -16.18 16.00 2.73
N GLN A 1047 -16.92 17.02 3.17
CA GLN A 1047 -18.37 17.10 3.11
C GLN A 1047 -18.78 18.40 2.40
N HIS A 1048 -19.39 18.30 1.22
CA HIS A 1048 -19.80 19.48 0.43
C HIS A 1048 -21.12 20.06 0.93
N LEU A 1049 -21.15 20.49 2.19
CA LEU A 1049 -22.28 21.18 2.81
C LEU A 1049 -22.33 22.63 2.30
N VAL A 1050 -22.90 22.82 1.11
CA VAL A 1050 -22.95 24.11 0.43
C VAL A 1050 -24.37 24.62 0.17
N ASN A 1051 -25.37 23.75 0.28
CA ASN A 1051 -26.75 24.11 -0.02
C ASN A 1051 -27.44 24.58 1.26
N GLU A 1052 -27.92 25.81 1.27
CA GLU A 1052 -28.65 26.34 2.41
C GLU A 1052 -29.93 25.54 2.67
N ILE A 1053 -30.10 25.17 3.93
CA ILE A 1053 -31.34 24.66 4.46
C ILE A 1053 -31.68 25.42 5.73
N GLU A 1054 -32.88 25.19 6.24
CA GLU A 1054 -33.29 25.76 7.50
C GLU A 1054 -32.31 25.39 8.63
N GLY A 1055 -31.70 26.40 9.26
CA GLY A 1055 -30.81 26.22 10.41
C GLY A 1055 -29.40 25.71 10.08
N GLY A 1056 -29.06 25.54 8.80
CA GLY A 1056 -27.85 24.82 8.42
C GLY A 1056 -27.51 24.80 6.94
N LEU A 1057 -26.61 23.88 6.57
CA LEU A 1057 -26.22 23.58 5.20
C LEU A 1057 -26.38 22.07 4.96
N CYS A 1058 -26.72 21.66 3.76
CA CYS A 1058 -26.80 20.26 3.35
C CYS A 1058 -25.99 19.95 2.10
N LEU A 1059 -25.72 18.67 1.90
CA LEU A 1059 -25.03 18.15 0.72
C LEU A 1059 -25.93 18.16 -0.52
N ASP A 1060 -27.18 17.74 -0.38
CA ASP A 1060 -28.13 17.58 -1.47
C ASP A 1060 -29.46 18.24 -1.11
N PRO A 1061 -29.86 19.35 -1.78
CA PRO A 1061 -31.08 20.06 -1.45
C PRO A 1061 -32.35 19.27 -1.83
N LYS A 1062 -32.26 18.23 -2.68
CA LYS A 1062 -33.39 17.35 -3.01
C LYS A 1062 -33.59 16.23 -1.99
N LEU A 1063 -32.55 15.92 -1.22
CA LEU A 1063 -32.57 14.94 -0.14
C LEU A 1063 -31.68 15.44 1.02
N PRO A 1064 -32.09 16.50 1.74
CA PRO A 1064 -31.26 17.13 2.77
C PRO A 1064 -30.77 16.14 3.84
N GLU A 1065 -31.61 15.19 4.22
CA GLU A 1065 -31.36 14.13 5.22
C GLU A 1065 -30.20 13.18 4.82
N LYS A 1066 -29.67 13.31 3.60
CA LYS A 1066 -28.45 12.60 3.19
C LYS A 1066 -27.23 13.06 3.99
N THR A 1067 -27.03 14.37 4.14
CA THR A 1067 -26.01 14.95 5.02
C THR A 1067 -26.37 16.39 5.36
N VAL A 1068 -26.46 16.70 6.66
CA VAL A 1068 -26.80 18.00 7.22
C VAL A 1068 -25.71 18.49 8.17
N GLY A 1069 -25.35 19.77 8.07
CA GLY A 1069 -24.62 20.52 9.09
C GLY A 1069 -25.42 21.70 9.61
N PHE A 1070 -25.21 22.06 10.87
CA PHE A 1070 -25.99 23.06 11.58
C PHE A 1070 -25.17 24.31 11.83
N GLN A 1071 -25.78 25.49 11.67
CA GLN A 1071 -25.15 26.73 12.10
C GLN A 1071 -24.87 26.66 13.59
N GLU A 1072 -23.61 26.87 13.98
CA GLU A 1072 -23.17 26.62 15.35
C GLU A 1072 -23.93 27.47 16.37
N SER A 1073 -24.13 28.76 16.07
CA SER A 1073 -24.88 29.66 16.95
C SER A 1073 -26.31 29.19 17.20
N LEU A 1074 -27.02 28.75 16.15
CA LEU A 1074 -28.39 28.29 16.27
C LEU A 1074 -28.50 26.98 17.07
N LEU A 1075 -27.58 26.05 16.86
CA LEU A 1075 -27.56 24.80 17.62
C LEU A 1075 -27.29 25.07 19.11
N VAL A 1076 -26.37 25.99 19.43
CA VAL A 1076 -26.10 26.43 20.81
C VAL A 1076 -27.36 27.02 21.43
N ASP A 1077 -28.03 27.94 20.72
CA ASP A 1077 -29.28 28.54 21.20
C ASP A 1077 -30.34 27.47 21.48
N TRP A 1078 -30.51 26.47 20.61
CA TRP A 1078 -31.49 25.40 20.81
C TRP A 1078 -31.21 24.55 22.04
N ILE A 1079 -29.93 24.30 22.34
CA ILE A 1079 -29.50 23.52 23.52
C ILE A 1079 -29.80 24.30 24.80
N GLU A 1080 -29.47 25.60 24.81
CA GLU A 1080 -29.67 26.46 25.98
C GLU A 1080 -31.16 26.74 26.23
N GLU A 1081 -31.95 26.96 25.18
CA GLU A 1081 -33.40 27.20 25.26
C GLU A 1081 -34.16 26.05 25.93
N ILE A 1082 -33.64 24.82 25.84
CA ILE A 1082 -34.20 23.64 26.51
C ILE A 1082 -33.48 23.30 27.82
N GLY A 1083 -32.69 24.20 28.39
CA GLY A 1083 -32.10 24.02 29.72
C GLY A 1083 -30.98 22.97 29.79
N LEU A 1084 -30.36 22.62 28.66
CA LEU A 1084 -29.10 21.87 28.64
C LEU A 1084 -27.92 22.84 28.61
N THR A 1085 -26.77 22.42 29.13
CA THR A 1085 -25.54 23.22 29.13
C THR A 1085 -24.45 22.52 28.32
N ILE A 1086 -23.82 23.21 27.39
CA ILE A 1086 -22.65 22.68 26.68
C ILE A 1086 -21.46 22.66 27.65
N VAL A 1087 -20.94 21.48 27.93
CA VAL A 1087 -19.77 21.27 28.82
C VAL A 1087 -18.55 20.74 28.05
N GLY A 1088 -18.69 20.49 26.76
CA GLY A 1088 -17.58 20.13 25.88
C GLY A 1088 -17.93 20.37 24.41
N LYS A 1089 -16.96 20.89 23.65
CA LYS A 1089 -17.08 21.14 22.21
C LYS A 1089 -15.74 20.85 21.55
N TYR A 1090 -15.71 19.86 20.65
CA TYR A 1090 -14.49 19.41 19.99
C TYR A 1090 -14.71 19.40 18.48
N TYR A 1091 -14.02 20.30 17.76
CA TYR A 1091 -14.21 20.42 16.32
C TYR A 1091 -13.61 19.24 15.56
N GLY A 1092 -14.26 18.78 14.50
CA GLY A 1092 -13.87 17.65 13.67
C GLY A 1092 -13.09 18.03 12.41
N SER A 1093 -12.39 17.06 11.83
CA SER A 1093 -11.56 17.24 10.64
C SER A 1093 -12.36 17.24 9.32
N TRP A 1094 -13.67 17.02 9.35
CA TRP A 1094 -14.52 16.90 8.15
C TRP A 1094 -14.44 18.11 7.21
N CYS A 1095 -14.22 19.31 7.74
CA CYS A 1095 -14.04 20.53 6.95
C CYS A 1095 -12.60 20.75 6.49
N GLY A 1096 -11.64 19.88 6.85
CA GLY A 1096 -10.23 19.98 6.45
C GLY A 1096 -9.30 20.56 7.53
N ARG A 1097 -9.83 20.88 8.72
CA ARG A 1097 -9.00 21.26 9.88
C ARG A 1097 -8.33 20.04 10.52
N LYS A 1098 -7.26 20.27 11.30
CA LYS A 1098 -6.59 19.21 12.06
C LYS A 1098 -7.41 18.87 13.31
N SER A 1099 -7.86 17.62 13.44
CA SER A 1099 -8.57 17.15 14.62
C SER A 1099 -8.34 15.65 14.89
N PHE A 1100 -8.63 15.20 16.11
CA PHE A 1100 -8.61 13.79 16.51
C PHE A 1100 -9.92 13.05 16.16
N THR A 1101 -10.97 13.79 15.81
CA THR A 1101 -12.27 13.26 15.39
C THR A 1101 -12.61 13.76 13.99
N TYR A 1102 -13.44 12.99 13.26
CA TYR A 1102 -13.89 13.36 11.92
C TYR A 1102 -15.04 14.37 11.98
N GLN A 1103 -16.15 14.02 12.63
CA GLN A 1103 -17.27 14.92 12.96
C GLN A 1103 -16.95 15.78 14.18
N ASP A 1104 -17.64 16.92 14.33
CA ASP A 1104 -17.62 17.70 15.56
C ASP A 1104 -18.35 16.92 16.66
N LEU A 1105 -17.83 16.98 17.88
CA LEU A 1105 -18.42 16.33 19.05
C LEU A 1105 -18.85 17.38 20.08
N LEU A 1106 -20.11 17.35 20.48
CA LEU A 1106 -20.63 18.20 21.55
C LEU A 1106 -21.04 17.33 22.74
N ILE A 1107 -20.79 17.87 23.93
CA ILE A 1107 -21.20 17.31 25.19
C ILE A 1107 -22.12 18.29 25.88
N VAL A 1108 -23.34 17.84 26.14
CA VAL A 1108 -24.35 18.63 26.84
C VAL A 1108 -24.73 17.95 28.14
N GLU A 1109 -24.91 18.73 29.20
CA GLU A 1109 -25.24 18.26 30.54
C GLU A 1109 -26.58 18.85 31.00
N LYS A 1110 -27.39 18.03 31.67
CA LYS A 1110 -28.60 18.49 32.34
C LYS A 1110 -28.26 18.95 33.76
N LYS A 1111 -28.16 20.27 33.97
CA LYS A 1111 -27.84 20.82 35.29
C LYS A 1111 -29.04 20.97 36.23
N THR A 1112 -30.24 21.13 35.67
CA THR A 1112 -31.47 21.35 36.45
C THR A 1112 -32.67 20.63 35.83
N GLU A 1113 -33.71 20.40 36.62
CA GLU A 1113 -35.00 19.92 36.09
C GLU A 1113 -35.69 21.04 35.30
N LEU A 1114 -36.26 20.69 34.14
CA LEU A 1114 -37.09 21.64 33.40
C LEU A 1114 -38.36 21.87 34.20
N LYS A 1115 -38.58 23.09 34.71
CA LYS A 1115 -39.86 23.43 35.35
C LYS A 1115 -40.98 23.21 34.33
N SER A 1116 -41.81 22.21 34.62
CA SER A 1116 -42.86 21.68 33.75
C SER A 1116 -43.76 22.77 33.19
N LYS A 1117 -43.71 22.98 31.88
CA LYS A 1117 -44.89 23.34 31.08
C LYS A 1117 -44.70 22.73 29.69
N LEU A 1118 -45.31 21.56 29.45
CA LEU A 1118 -45.54 21.01 28.10
C LEU A 1118 -46.11 22.07 27.14
N SER A 1119 -46.86 23.05 27.68
CA SER A 1119 -47.36 24.20 26.92
C SER A 1119 -46.25 25.10 26.35
N ASN A 1120 -45.12 25.28 27.04
CA ASN A 1120 -44.01 26.08 26.52
C ASN A 1120 -43.34 25.40 25.32
N TYR A 1121 -43.28 24.07 25.28
CA TYR A 1121 -42.68 23.32 24.18
C TYR A 1121 -43.46 23.47 22.87
N GLN A 1122 -44.80 23.30 22.92
CA GLN A 1122 -45.66 23.53 21.76
C GLN A 1122 -45.63 24.99 21.32
N ILE A 1123 -45.64 25.95 22.26
CA ILE A 1123 -45.51 27.39 21.96
C ILE A 1123 -44.14 27.70 21.31
N ILE A 1124 -43.05 27.10 21.79
CA ILE A 1124 -41.70 27.27 21.22
C ILE A 1124 -41.64 26.71 19.80
N LEU A 1125 -42.18 25.51 19.57
CA LEU A 1125 -42.25 24.90 18.24
C LEU A 1125 -43.14 25.68 17.28
N GLU A 1126 -44.29 26.19 17.73
CA GLU A 1126 -45.22 26.99 16.92
C GLU A 1126 -44.65 28.37 16.60
N LYS A 1127 -44.01 29.03 17.59
CA LYS A 1127 -43.32 30.32 17.38
C LYS A 1127 -42.19 30.18 16.36
N TYR A 1128 -41.50 29.04 16.37
CA TYR A 1128 -40.47 28.74 15.39
C TYR A 1128 -41.08 28.44 14.01
N LYS A 1129 -42.10 27.57 13.90
CA LYS A 1129 -42.87 27.36 12.65
C LYS A 1129 -43.35 28.67 12.03
N SER A 1130 -43.92 29.57 12.82
CA SER A 1130 -44.38 30.88 12.33
C SER A 1130 -43.23 31.79 11.88
N LYS A 1131 -42.05 31.71 12.53
CA LYS A 1131 -40.84 32.43 12.12
C LYS A 1131 -40.25 31.86 10.82
N LEU A 1132 -40.36 30.55 10.62
CA LEU A 1132 -39.94 29.83 9.42
C LEU A 1132 -40.83 30.14 8.22
N GLU A 1133 -42.15 30.12 8.39
CA GLU A 1133 -43.10 30.50 7.35
C GLU A 1133 -42.87 31.96 6.89
N LYS A 1134 -42.57 32.88 7.82
CA LYS A 1134 -42.23 34.28 7.49
C LYS A 1134 -40.89 34.43 6.75
N ASN A 1135 -39.89 33.61 7.07
CA ASN A 1135 -38.60 33.63 6.37
C ASN A 1135 -38.68 32.95 5.00
N GLN A 1136 -39.48 31.89 4.85
CA GLN A 1136 -39.74 31.22 3.57
C GLN A 1136 -40.44 32.17 2.58
N VAL A 1137 -41.44 32.94 3.05
CA VAL A 1137 -42.08 33.99 2.23
C VAL A 1137 -41.08 35.07 1.78
N LYS A 1138 -40.08 35.42 2.60
CA LYS A 1138 -39.00 36.35 2.19
C LYS A 1138 -38.04 35.76 1.17
N ILE A 1139 -37.71 34.47 1.29
CA ILE A 1139 -36.83 33.74 0.36
C ILE A 1139 -37.54 33.50 -0.98
N ASP A 1140 -38.83 33.21 -0.96
CA ASP A 1140 -39.64 33.04 -2.18
C ASP A 1140 -39.93 34.39 -2.87
N ALA A 1141 -40.10 35.48 -2.10
CA ALA A 1141 -40.17 36.84 -2.64
C ALA A 1141 -38.87 37.28 -3.32
N SER A 1142 -37.70 36.93 -2.75
CA SER A 1142 -36.39 37.23 -3.37
C SER A 1142 -36.09 36.34 -4.58
N LYS A 1143 -36.59 35.10 -4.62
CA LYS A 1143 -36.56 34.25 -5.84
C LYS A 1143 -37.50 34.76 -6.94
N SER A 1144 -38.63 35.40 -6.57
CA SER A 1144 -39.56 35.97 -7.56
C SER A 1144 -39.04 37.27 -8.21
N GLN A 1145 -38.22 38.06 -7.51
CA GLN A 1145 -37.54 39.23 -8.08
C GLN A 1145 -36.40 38.87 -9.05
N ILE A 1146 -35.74 37.73 -8.85
CA ILE A 1146 -34.67 37.23 -9.74
C ILE A 1146 -35.25 36.61 -11.03
N ASN A 1147 -36.53 36.24 -11.06
CA ASN A 1147 -37.21 35.73 -12.26
C ASN A 1147 -37.91 36.84 -13.09
N GLN A 1148 -37.80 38.11 -12.68
CA GLN A 1148 -38.31 39.28 -13.43
C GLN A 1148 -37.21 40.29 -13.84
N SER A 1149 -35.93 39.93 -13.66
CA SER A 1149 -34.74 40.67 -14.14
C SER A 1149 -33.93 39.78 -15.05
#